data_AF-J9VUM0-F1
#
_entry.id   AF-J9VUM0-F1
#
_cell.length_a   1.000
_cell.length_b   1.000
_cell.length_c   1.000
_cell.angle_alpha   90.00
_cell.angle_beta   90.00
_cell.angle_gamma   90.00
#
_symmetry.space_group_name_H-M   'P 1'
#
loop_
_entity.id
_entity.type
_entity.pdbx_description
1 polymer ?
#
loop_
_entity_poly.entity_id
_entity_poly.type
_entity_poly.pdbx_seq_one_letter_code
_entity_poly.pdbx_strand_id
1 'polypeptide(L)'
;MKNQQLVQQHYDIALKFMQEANYLDAWKNFDKAINFGGKSPVLLDCKATAMSKLPEWRNHALEVTKDMVVKWPKDFRGYYRQASVLYAMKAYDHAFKAISKAVDIGPTRSQNERQYKAIQQLRATIIIQKTEADRLRAANDEAEAQRQAIARQAAKKARINYTHLLSRDILLTIAEHGMADHPGFIFRMAGVCKQWRETLLNQPSLWNTIILGRTRMDQKLTLFIQRSRGRIKEVKITRYLDQFLAGQIGMSLAPYMPNVDRLTVHAPYRINVNLFVQWRGLLRNVEYLSLSHVDSEATLRKNFTHDLLPPGPSRLRHLDISKFVCGLEDHTGPESDSIYTPLKQVETVSIRSTDIFLPLDSAEETLLSTFPAATSIELIGNRYFDSSRGGHPVVAELPNLRSYTNNKVSSNVFKTIRVPSLQDLSVESLRASSLKTWLSAPGLATCLTTLRSLDISCTSFTDTDVLSALAFLPGLQFLNVSACPLSNTFLEGLARRPADSDQENLCPKLIALSIAINDQITGGPLTRFVRSRVAGSAGLASSSSDLDTNTQSQGKTTQTALKKNMSSSFRPSARSAFGRPTKPPSVRTDSDQSISSILPQRQIGAPSQPSSSSSSTLPKITWLNLDHCKGIDPSAISYIRKYVKFVGYSFAAHDGDRIAGKGKWRWDVEWKEGCGEGEGGCGLRRVAGTKDQWRVYHTCEPDVAEDKRGWTKDTVGIMMFGSPVYP
;
A
#
# COMPACT_ATOMS: atom_id res chain seq x y z
N MET A 1 -42.42 47.58 -70.67
CA MET A 1 -42.35 46.13 -70.98
C MET A 1 -41.05 45.47 -70.51
N LYS A 2 -39.85 45.94 -70.89
CA LYS A 2 -38.56 45.26 -70.59
C LYS A 2 -38.37 44.78 -69.14
N ASN A 3 -38.68 45.59 -68.12
CA ASN A 3 -38.43 45.19 -66.72
C ASN A 3 -39.28 44.00 -66.24
N GLN A 4 -40.53 43.85 -66.70
CA GLN A 4 -41.38 42.71 -66.31
C GLN A 4 -40.83 41.38 -66.85
N GLN A 5 -40.24 41.39 -68.04
CA GLN A 5 -39.56 40.22 -68.62
C GLN A 5 -38.33 39.82 -67.79
N LEU A 6 -37.54 40.80 -67.32
CA LEU A 6 -36.39 40.55 -66.44
C LEU A 6 -36.80 39.98 -65.06
N VAL A 7 -37.90 40.46 -64.48
CA VAL A 7 -38.46 39.89 -63.23
C VAL A 7 -38.82 38.42 -63.43
N GLN A 8 -39.52 38.08 -64.51
CA GLN A 8 -39.90 36.70 -64.83
C GLN A 8 -38.66 35.82 -65.08
N GLN A 9 -37.70 36.29 -65.89
CA GLN A 9 -36.45 35.58 -66.18
C GLN A 9 -35.66 35.24 -64.91
N HIS A 10 -35.46 36.21 -64.01
CA HIS A 10 -34.75 35.96 -62.75
C HIS A 10 -35.54 35.07 -61.78
N TYR A 11 -36.88 35.13 -61.81
CA TYR A 11 -37.74 34.21 -61.04
C TYR A 11 -37.60 32.76 -61.51
N ASP A 12 -37.63 32.52 -62.82
CA ASP A 12 -37.51 31.17 -63.39
C ASP A 12 -36.10 30.58 -63.20
N ILE A 13 -35.06 31.41 -63.29
CA ILE A 13 -33.68 31.02 -62.92
C ILE A 13 -33.59 30.66 -61.44
N ALA A 14 -34.19 31.47 -60.55
CA ALA A 14 -34.19 31.18 -59.11
C ALA A 14 -34.98 29.91 -58.76
N LEU A 15 -36.05 29.60 -59.49
CA LEU A 15 -36.79 28.34 -59.35
C LEU A 15 -35.96 27.12 -59.78
N LYS A 16 -35.13 27.21 -60.82
CA LYS A 16 -34.18 26.14 -61.18
C LYS A 16 -33.16 25.90 -60.08
N PHE A 17 -32.52 26.96 -59.56
CA PHE A 17 -31.60 26.84 -58.43
C PHE A 17 -32.27 26.30 -57.15
N MET A 18 -33.57 26.57 -56.93
CA MET A 18 -34.34 25.95 -55.85
C MET A 18 -34.55 24.44 -56.04
N GLN A 19 -34.72 23.97 -57.28
CA GLN A 19 -34.84 22.54 -57.60
C GLN A 19 -33.50 21.82 -57.48
N GLU A 20 -32.41 22.47 -57.87
CA GLU A 20 -31.02 22.00 -57.73
C GLU A 20 -30.48 22.09 -56.28
N ALA A 21 -31.29 22.55 -55.32
CA ALA A 21 -30.93 22.83 -53.94
C ALA A 21 -29.78 23.84 -53.74
N ASN A 22 -29.40 24.61 -54.77
CA ASN A 22 -28.50 25.76 -54.66
C ASN A 22 -29.26 26.97 -54.08
N TYR A 23 -29.52 26.91 -52.77
CA TYR A 23 -30.28 27.95 -52.08
C TYR A 23 -29.60 29.33 -52.06
N LEU A 24 -28.26 29.36 -52.16
CA LEU A 24 -27.48 30.60 -52.15
C LEU A 24 -27.73 31.42 -53.42
N ASP A 25 -27.62 30.82 -54.59
CA ASP A 25 -27.86 31.53 -55.85
C ASP A 25 -29.36 31.66 -56.18
N ALA A 26 -30.20 30.77 -55.64
CA ALA A 26 -31.65 30.95 -55.66
C ALA A 26 -32.08 32.26 -54.97
N TRP A 27 -31.69 32.50 -53.71
CA TRP A 27 -32.13 33.71 -53.02
C TRP A 27 -31.57 34.99 -53.64
N LYS A 28 -30.32 34.97 -54.14
CA LYS A 28 -29.73 36.11 -54.89
C LYS A 28 -30.51 36.42 -56.17
N ASN A 29 -30.99 35.41 -56.90
CA ASN A 29 -31.79 35.66 -58.10
C ASN A 29 -33.23 36.12 -57.78
N PHE A 30 -33.84 35.63 -56.68
CA PHE A 30 -35.08 36.23 -56.17
C PHE A 30 -34.88 37.70 -55.74
N ASP A 31 -33.73 38.04 -55.17
CA ASP A 31 -33.39 39.43 -54.82
C ASP A 31 -33.26 40.33 -56.05
N LYS A 32 -32.55 39.87 -57.10
CA LYS A 32 -32.50 40.54 -58.41
C LYS A 32 -33.91 40.77 -58.99
N ALA A 33 -34.78 39.75 -58.94
CA ALA A 33 -36.17 39.87 -59.40
C ALA A 33 -36.98 40.91 -58.60
N ILE A 34 -36.72 41.08 -57.29
CA ILE A 34 -37.33 42.15 -56.48
C ILE A 34 -36.79 43.51 -56.94
N ASN A 35 -35.47 43.64 -57.13
CA ASN A 35 -34.82 44.88 -57.53
C ASN A 35 -35.26 45.39 -58.93
N PHE A 36 -35.62 44.48 -59.86
CA PHE A 36 -36.22 44.84 -61.15
C PHE A 36 -37.72 45.24 -61.07
N GLY A 37 -38.31 45.28 -59.88
CA GLY A 37 -39.68 45.76 -59.63
C GLY A 37 -40.69 44.68 -59.22
N GLY A 38 -40.26 43.45 -58.93
CA GLY A 38 -41.12 42.37 -58.48
C GLY A 38 -41.71 42.61 -57.09
N LYS A 39 -42.95 43.10 -57.01
CA LYS A 39 -43.68 43.37 -55.74
C LYS A 39 -44.74 42.29 -55.39
N SER A 40 -44.44 41.01 -55.62
CA SER A 40 -45.35 39.90 -55.31
C SER A 40 -45.03 39.26 -53.95
N PRO A 41 -46.03 38.97 -53.09
CA PRO A 41 -45.80 38.22 -51.84
C PRO A 41 -45.28 36.80 -52.09
N VAL A 42 -45.55 36.22 -53.27
CA VAL A 42 -44.97 34.92 -53.67
C VAL A 42 -43.46 35.02 -53.84
N LEU A 43 -42.96 36.11 -54.41
CA LEU A 43 -41.53 36.31 -54.67
C LEU A 43 -40.73 36.43 -53.36
N LEU A 44 -41.30 37.13 -52.38
CA LEU A 44 -40.72 37.24 -51.03
C LEU A 44 -40.83 35.93 -50.24
N ASP A 45 -41.93 35.16 -50.39
CA ASP A 45 -42.05 33.82 -49.81
C ASP A 45 -40.95 32.89 -50.35
N CYS A 46 -40.71 32.90 -51.66
CA CYS A 46 -39.65 32.13 -52.30
C CYS A 46 -38.24 32.57 -51.84
N LYS A 47 -37.97 33.89 -51.74
CA LYS A 47 -36.71 34.41 -51.17
C LYS A 47 -36.49 33.94 -49.74
N ALA A 48 -37.49 34.10 -48.87
CA ALA A 48 -37.43 33.64 -47.48
C ALA A 48 -37.34 32.11 -47.37
N THR A 49 -37.93 31.36 -48.30
CA THR A 49 -37.79 29.89 -48.39
C THR A 49 -36.32 29.54 -48.61
N ALA A 50 -35.70 30.10 -49.64
CA ALA A 50 -34.30 29.86 -49.99
C ALA A 50 -33.36 30.22 -48.83
N MET A 51 -33.54 31.42 -48.24
CA MET A 51 -32.76 31.86 -47.08
C MET A 51 -32.95 30.95 -45.85
N SER A 52 -34.16 30.43 -45.57
CA SER A 52 -34.41 29.61 -44.38
C SER A 52 -33.67 28.27 -44.36
N LYS A 53 -33.31 27.76 -45.56
CA LYS A 53 -32.53 26.53 -45.72
C LYS A 53 -31.05 26.71 -45.34
N LEU A 54 -30.52 27.93 -45.44
CA LEU A 54 -29.14 28.27 -45.07
C LEU A 54 -29.08 28.72 -43.59
N PRO A 55 -28.34 28.04 -42.70
CA PRO A 55 -28.33 28.36 -41.27
C PRO A 55 -27.98 29.83 -40.94
N GLU A 56 -26.98 30.37 -41.61
CA GLU A 56 -26.49 31.75 -41.46
C GLU A 56 -27.52 32.82 -41.86
N TRP A 57 -28.41 32.49 -42.81
CA TRP A 57 -29.38 33.42 -43.38
C TRP A 57 -30.76 33.35 -42.72
N ARG A 58 -30.96 32.53 -41.67
CA ARG A 58 -32.25 32.38 -40.99
C ARG A 58 -32.74 33.68 -40.32
N ASN A 59 -31.83 34.49 -39.78
CA ASN A 59 -32.18 35.79 -39.20
C ASN A 59 -32.69 36.76 -40.29
N HIS A 60 -31.97 36.89 -41.41
CA HIS A 60 -32.40 37.66 -42.57
C HIS A 60 -33.71 37.11 -43.19
N ALA A 61 -33.90 35.79 -43.22
CA ALA A 61 -35.16 35.16 -43.63
C ALA A 61 -36.32 35.61 -42.70
N LEU A 62 -36.08 35.64 -41.39
CA LEU A 62 -37.07 36.09 -40.41
C LEU A 62 -37.43 37.57 -40.61
N GLU A 63 -36.46 38.43 -40.90
CA GLU A 63 -36.68 39.83 -41.26
C GLU A 63 -37.54 39.97 -42.53
N VAL A 64 -37.22 39.24 -43.61
CA VAL A 64 -38.05 39.20 -44.82
C VAL A 64 -39.49 38.77 -44.50
N THR A 65 -39.71 37.81 -43.59
CA THR A 65 -41.07 37.41 -43.19
C THR A 65 -41.79 38.45 -42.34
N LYS A 66 -41.09 39.20 -41.47
CA LYS A 66 -41.67 40.35 -40.74
C LYS A 66 -42.13 41.42 -41.74
N ASP A 67 -41.28 41.72 -42.72
CA ASP A 67 -41.56 42.64 -43.82
C ASP A 67 -42.80 42.23 -44.62
N MET A 68 -42.94 40.94 -44.94
CA MET A 68 -44.13 40.39 -45.61
C MET A 68 -45.40 40.57 -44.75
N VAL A 69 -45.32 40.31 -43.45
CA VAL A 69 -46.46 40.47 -42.52
C VAL A 69 -46.88 41.94 -42.38
N VAL A 70 -45.93 42.88 -42.39
CA VAL A 70 -46.23 44.32 -42.37
C VAL A 70 -46.85 44.79 -43.69
N LYS A 71 -46.30 44.35 -44.83
CA LYS A 71 -46.74 44.78 -46.17
C LYS A 71 -48.04 44.11 -46.65
N TRP A 72 -48.30 42.86 -46.24
CA TRP A 72 -49.51 42.10 -46.58
C TRP A 72 -50.09 41.38 -45.35
N PRO A 73 -50.67 42.11 -44.37
CA PRO A 73 -51.14 41.52 -43.11
C PRO A 73 -52.30 40.54 -43.25
N LYS A 74 -52.99 40.51 -44.40
CA LYS A 74 -54.06 39.57 -44.74
C LYS A 74 -53.59 38.36 -45.56
N ASP A 75 -52.29 38.22 -45.84
CA ASP A 75 -51.74 37.06 -46.56
C ASP A 75 -51.15 36.03 -45.59
N PHE A 76 -51.72 34.83 -45.56
CA PHE A 76 -51.26 33.74 -44.69
C PHE A 76 -49.80 33.33 -44.97
N ARG A 77 -49.26 33.57 -46.18
CA ARG A 77 -47.92 33.15 -46.58
C ARG A 77 -46.83 33.76 -45.71
N GLY A 78 -46.98 35.03 -45.31
CA GLY A 78 -46.05 35.70 -44.39
C GLY A 78 -45.94 34.98 -43.05
N TYR A 79 -47.09 34.71 -42.42
CA TYR A 79 -47.16 34.00 -41.13
C TYR A 79 -46.73 32.52 -41.22
N TYR A 80 -47.11 31.82 -42.30
CA TYR A 80 -46.68 30.44 -42.55
C TYR A 80 -45.16 30.35 -42.71
N ARG A 81 -44.55 31.26 -43.48
CA ARG A 81 -43.11 31.30 -43.67
C ARG A 81 -42.38 31.70 -42.39
N GLN A 82 -42.91 32.68 -41.65
CA GLN A 82 -42.39 33.07 -40.35
C GLN A 82 -42.37 31.88 -39.38
N ALA A 83 -43.45 31.10 -39.31
CA ALA A 83 -43.50 29.87 -38.52
C ALA A 83 -42.48 28.82 -38.98
N SER A 84 -42.31 28.63 -40.29
CA SER A 84 -41.34 27.70 -40.86
C SER A 84 -39.88 28.09 -40.54
N VAL A 85 -39.55 29.38 -40.61
CA VAL A 85 -38.22 29.92 -40.23
C VAL A 85 -37.99 29.74 -38.73
N LEU A 86 -38.95 30.14 -37.89
CA LEU A 86 -38.84 30.01 -36.42
C LEU A 86 -38.74 28.55 -35.98
N TYR A 87 -39.44 27.64 -36.66
CA TYR A 87 -39.30 26.19 -36.46
C TYR A 87 -37.88 25.71 -36.82
N ALA A 88 -37.32 26.13 -37.95
CA ALA A 88 -35.93 25.82 -38.34
C ALA A 88 -34.88 26.44 -37.39
N MET A 89 -35.24 27.49 -36.64
CA MET A 89 -34.45 28.09 -35.56
C MET A 89 -34.71 27.45 -34.18
N LYS A 90 -35.55 26.40 -34.08
CA LYS A 90 -36.00 25.77 -32.83
C LYS A 90 -36.72 26.73 -31.84
N ALA A 91 -37.21 27.88 -32.32
CA ALA A 91 -37.95 28.85 -31.54
C ALA A 91 -39.44 28.49 -31.46
N TYR A 92 -39.75 27.29 -30.94
CA TYR A 92 -41.06 26.65 -31.08
C TYR A 92 -42.23 27.48 -30.53
N ASP A 93 -42.05 28.19 -29.42
CA ASP A 93 -43.06 29.10 -28.84
C ASP A 93 -43.46 30.23 -29.80
N HIS A 94 -42.50 30.81 -30.51
CA HIS A 94 -42.73 31.86 -31.50
C HIS A 94 -43.28 31.26 -32.81
N ALA A 95 -42.79 30.10 -33.22
CA ALA A 95 -43.31 29.37 -34.37
C ALA A 95 -44.79 29.00 -34.19
N PHE A 96 -45.20 28.60 -32.98
CA PHE A 96 -46.59 28.27 -32.67
C PHE A 96 -47.52 29.49 -32.73
N LYS A 97 -47.08 30.65 -32.24
CA LYS A 97 -47.82 31.92 -32.39
C LYS A 97 -47.99 32.33 -33.86
N ALA A 98 -46.94 32.17 -34.67
CA ALA A 98 -46.99 32.48 -36.10
C ALA A 98 -47.88 31.50 -36.90
N ILE A 99 -47.78 30.18 -36.66
CA ILE A 99 -48.59 29.19 -37.40
C ILE A 99 -50.07 29.25 -37.03
N SER A 100 -50.41 29.64 -35.80
CA SER A 100 -51.81 29.84 -35.40
C SER A 100 -52.44 30.97 -36.22
N LYS A 101 -51.79 32.14 -36.31
CA LYS A 101 -52.22 33.22 -37.20
C LYS A 101 -52.30 32.82 -38.68
N ALA A 102 -51.41 31.93 -39.14
CA ALA A 102 -51.45 31.40 -40.49
C ALA A 102 -52.64 30.45 -40.75
N VAL A 103 -53.15 29.76 -39.70
CA VAL A 103 -54.41 29.00 -39.77
C VAL A 103 -55.61 29.95 -39.76
N ASP A 104 -55.61 30.98 -38.91
CA ASP A 104 -56.72 31.91 -38.75
C ASP A 104 -57.00 32.73 -40.04
N ILE A 105 -55.96 33.01 -40.81
CA ILE A 105 -56.01 33.78 -42.08
C ILE A 105 -55.96 32.86 -43.32
N GLY A 106 -55.63 31.57 -43.13
CA GLY A 106 -55.35 30.62 -44.20
C GLY A 106 -56.59 30.18 -45.00
N PRO A 107 -56.38 29.58 -46.18
CA PRO A 107 -57.49 29.06 -46.99
C PRO A 107 -58.19 27.90 -46.28
N THR A 108 -59.52 27.91 -46.30
CA THR A 108 -60.36 26.80 -45.83
C THR A 108 -60.12 25.56 -46.72
N ARG A 109 -60.36 24.35 -46.18
CA ARG A 109 -60.19 23.07 -46.88
C ARG A 109 -60.83 23.03 -48.27
N SER A 110 -61.98 23.69 -48.45
CA SER A 110 -62.71 23.80 -49.72
C SER A 110 -62.10 24.79 -50.73
N GLN A 111 -61.32 25.77 -50.27
CA GLN A 111 -60.70 26.80 -51.12
C GLN A 111 -59.36 26.35 -51.70
N ASN A 112 -58.51 25.71 -50.89
CA ASN A 112 -57.23 25.16 -51.35
C ASN A 112 -56.75 24.03 -50.44
N GLU A 113 -57.13 22.79 -50.75
CA GLU A 113 -56.81 21.63 -49.91
C GLU A 113 -55.29 21.44 -49.72
N ARG A 114 -54.48 21.72 -50.74
CA ARG A 114 -53.02 21.57 -50.68
C ARG A 114 -52.38 22.55 -49.69
N GLN A 115 -52.79 23.82 -49.73
CA GLN A 115 -52.29 24.83 -48.79
C GLN A 115 -52.81 24.59 -47.37
N TYR A 116 -54.10 24.24 -47.23
CA TYR A 116 -54.68 23.86 -45.93
C TYR A 116 -53.92 22.70 -45.28
N LYS A 117 -53.65 21.60 -46.02
CA LYS A 117 -52.85 20.46 -45.54
C LYS A 117 -51.45 20.89 -45.10
N ALA A 118 -50.75 21.72 -45.87
CA ALA A 118 -49.39 22.16 -45.54
C ALA A 118 -49.33 22.98 -44.24
N ILE A 119 -50.28 23.90 -44.02
CA ILE A 119 -50.34 24.72 -42.80
C ILE A 119 -50.62 23.84 -41.58
N GLN A 120 -51.59 22.92 -41.66
CA GLN A 120 -51.94 22.02 -40.55
C GLN A 120 -50.82 21.01 -40.24
N GLN A 121 -50.11 20.50 -41.26
CA GLN A 121 -48.93 19.65 -41.06
C GLN A 121 -47.82 20.39 -40.31
N LEU A 122 -47.48 21.62 -40.72
CA LEU A 122 -46.48 22.43 -40.01
C LEU A 122 -46.90 22.74 -38.57
N ARG A 123 -48.19 23.03 -38.35
CA ARG A 123 -48.76 23.23 -37.00
C ARG A 123 -48.61 21.99 -36.12
N ALA A 124 -48.97 20.81 -36.62
CA ALA A 124 -48.83 19.56 -35.88
C ALA A 124 -47.37 19.28 -35.49
N THR A 125 -46.43 19.45 -36.42
CA THR A 125 -44.99 19.27 -36.17
C THR A 125 -44.47 20.26 -35.12
N ILE A 126 -44.88 21.54 -35.18
CA ILE A 126 -44.51 22.54 -34.17
C ILE A 126 -45.06 22.16 -32.79
N ILE A 127 -46.30 21.67 -32.69
CA ILE A 127 -46.91 21.26 -31.41
C ILE A 127 -46.14 20.09 -30.78
N ILE A 128 -45.81 19.05 -31.57
CA ILE A 128 -45.06 17.88 -31.10
C ILE A 128 -43.69 18.32 -30.58
N GLN A 129 -42.93 19.05 -31.39
CA GLN A 129 -41.58 19.50 -31.05
C GLN A 129 -41.56 20.51 -29.89
N LYS A 130 -42.57 21.37 -29.76
CA LYS A 130 -42.74 22.21 -28.57
C LYS A 130 -42.94 21.35 -27.32
N THR A 131 -43.87 20.40 -27.35
CA THR A 131 -44.19 19.56 -26.18
C THR A 131 -42.97 18.75 -25.72
N GLU A 132 -42.17 18.25 -26.67
CA GLU A 132 -40.90 17.56 -26.38
C GLU A 132 -39.87 18.51 -25.75
N ALA A 133 -39.70 19.73 -26.28
CA ALA A 133 -38.81 20.74 -25.71
C ALA A 133 -39.24 21.19 -24.31
N ASP A 134 -40.54 21.37 -24.07
CA ASP A 134 -41.11 21.73 -22.76
C ASP A 134 -40.87 20.63 -21.72
N ARG A 135 -41.04 19.36 -22.11
CA ARG A 135 -40.73 18.20 -21.27
C ARG A 135 -39.25 18.12 -20.90
N LEU A 136 -38.35 18.39 -21.86
CA LEU A 136 -36.90 18.40 -21.62
C LEU A 136 -36.48 19.57 -20.71
N ARG A 137 -37.10 20.75 -20.85
CA ARG A 137 -36.90 21.89 -19.93
C ARG A 137 -37.29 21.49 -18.50
N ALA A 138 -38.52 21.02 -18.30
CA ALA A 138 -39.02 20.63 -16.98
C ALA A 138 -38.16 19.53 -16.31
N ALA A 139 -37.69 18.53 -17.06
CA ALA A 139 -36.84 17.47 -16.53
C ALA A 139 -35.44 17.99 -16.09
N ASN A 140 -34.87 18.96 -16.81
CA ASN A 140 -33.62 19.60 -16.42
C ASN A 140 -33.80 20.48 -15.18
N ASP A 141 -34.88 21.27 -15.12
CA ASP A 141 -35.20 22.13 -13.97
C ASP A 141 -35.41 21.30 -12.70
N GLU A 142 -36.11 20.15 -12.80
CA GLU A 142 -36.27 19.21 -11.68
C GLU A 142 -34.92 18.60 -11.25
N ALA A 143 -34.09 18.16 -12.19
CA ALA A 143 -32.77 17.61 -11.90
C ALA A 143 -31.83 18.63 -11.23
N GLU A 144 -31.91 19.91 -11.63
CA GLU A 144 -31.16 20.98 -10.95
C GLU A 144 -31.72 21.26 -9.55
N ALA A 145 -33.04 21.33 -9.38
CA ALA A 145 -33.67 21.50 -8.06
C ALA A 145 -33.28 20.38 -7.08
N GLN A 146 -33.25 19.12 -7.54
CA GLN A 146 -32.78 17.98 -6.76
C GLN A 146 -31.30 18.12 -6.35
N ARG A 147 -30.41 18.53 -7.28
CA ARG A 147 -28.99 18.80 -6.97
C ARG A 147 -28.83 19.91 -5.93
N GLN A 148 -29.58 21.00 -6.06
CA GLN A 148 -29.56 22.10 -5.08
C GLN A 148 -30.08 21.65 -3.71
N ALA A 149 -31.13 20.81 -3.65
CA ALA A 149 -31.65 20.27 -2.41
C ALA A 149 -30.63 19.37 -1.68
N ILE A 150 -29.97 18.47 -2.42
CA ILE A 150 -28.89 17.61 -1.89
C ILE A 150 -27.73 18.46 -1.34
N ALA A 151 -27.30 19.49 -2.09
CA ALA A 151 -26.24 20.40 -1.66
C ALA A 151 -26.61 21.16 -0.37
N ARG A 152 -27.85 21.67 -0.27
CA ARG A 152 -28.37 22.33 0.95
C ARG A 152 -28.41 21.36 2.14
N GLN A 153 -28.81 20.11 1.93
CA GLN A 153 -28.82 19.09 3.00
C GLN A 153 -27.40 18.72 3.46
N ALA A 154 -26.45 18.58 2.53
CA ALA A 154 -25.04 18.34 2.85
C ALA A 154 -24.43 19.50 3.65
N ALA A 155 -24.68 20.75 3.23
CA ALA A 155 -24.26 21.95 3.96
C ALA A 155 -24.89 22.04 5.37
N LYS A 156 -26.15 21.63 5.53
CA LYS A 156 -26.81 21.55 6.85
C LYS A 156 -26.16 20.49 7.74
N LYS A 157 -25.83 19.30 7.20
CA LYS A 157 -25.11 18.24 7.95
C LYS A 157 -23.71 18.68 8.36
N ALA A 158 -22.96 19.34 7.47
CA ALA A 158 -21.61 19.84 7.75
C ALA A 158 -21.55 20.93 8.83
N ARG A 159 -22.67 21.62 9.11
CA ARG A 159 -22.78 22.63 10.18
C ARG A 159 -23.05 22.04 11.56
N ILE A 160 -23.32 20.74 11.70
CA ILE A 160 -23.60 20.13 13.01
C ILE A 160 -22.27 19.74 13.66
N ASN A 161 -21.83 20.53 14.63
CA ASN A 161 -20.57 20.30 15.33
C ASN A 161 -20.76 19.46 16.59
N TYR A 162 -20.44 18.18 16.51
CA TYR A 162 -20.54 17.22 17.62
C TYR A 162 -19.33 17.20 18.57
N THR A 163 -18.32 18.09 18.44
CA THR A 163 -17.10 18.04 19.28
C THR A 163 -17.35 18.26 20.78
N HIS A 164 -18.51 18.83 21.13
CA HIS A 164 -18.97 19.00 22.51
C HIS A 164 -19.57 17.72 23.13
N LEU A 165 -19.88 16.69 22.31
CA LEU A 165 -20.37 15.39 22.77
C LEU A 165 -19.25 14.40 23.10
N LEU A 166 -18.00 14.71 22.73
CA LEU A 166 -16.86 13.87 23.07
C LEU A 166 -16.53 14.02 24.56
N SER A 167 -16.51 12.91 25.29
CA SER A 167 -16.09 12.89 26.68
C SER A 167 -14.61 13.26 26.81
N ARG A 168 -14.21 13.70 28.01
CA ARG A 168 -12.80 13.99 28.33
C ARG A 168 -11.91 12.81 28.01
N ASP A 169 -12.30 11.59 28.36
CA ASP A 169 -11.44 10.42 28.23
C ASP A 169 -11.24 10.04 26.76
N ILE A 170 -12.29 10.08 25.94
CA ILE A 170 -12.17 9.89 24.49
C ILE A 170 -11.26 10.95 23.86
N LEU A 171 -11.39 12.21 24.28
CA LEU A 171 -10.52 13.29 23.82
C LEU A 171 -9.04 13.05 24.18
N LEU A 172 -8.77 12.53 25.38
CA LEU A 172 -7.43 12.17 25.83
C LEU A 172 -6.88 10.97 25.06
N THR A 173 -7.65 9.91 24.87
CA THR A 173 -7.23 8.72 24.10
C THR A 173 -6.88 9.08 22.65
N ILE A 174 -7.67 9.94 22.00
CA ILE A 174 -7.38 10.45 20.65
C ILE A 174 -6.06 11.26 20.64
N ALA A 175 -5.83 12.08 21.66
CA ALA A 175 -4.62 12.88 21.78
C ALA A 175 -3.37 12.03 22.04
N GLU A 176 -3.48 10.97 22.86
CA GLU A 176 -2.39 10.02 23.14
C GLU A 176 -2.00 9.26 21.87
N HIS A 177 -2.97 8.70 21.13
CA HIS A 177 -2.70 8.02 19.86
C HIS A 177 -2.08 8.97 18.82
N GLY A 178 -2.71 10.11 18.55
CA GLY A 178 -2.20 11.04 17.54
C GLY A 178 -0.85 11.67 17.89
N MET A 179 -0.45 11.69 19.16
CA MET A 179 0.90 12.09 19.59
C MET A 179 1.96 11.03 19.33
N ALA A 180 1.62 9.73 19.39
CA ALA A 180 2.52 8.65 19.00
C ALA A 180 2.89 8.76 17.51
N ASP A 181 1.90 9.05 16.66
CA ASP A 181 2.09 9.16 15.22
C ASP A 181 2.68 10.48 14.74
N HIS A 182 2.32 11.60 15.40
CA HIS A 182 2.62 12.95 14.96
C HIS A 182 3.05 13.87 16.12
N PRO A 183 4.37 14.06 16.33
CA PRO A 183 4.89 14.94 17.37
C PRO A 183 4.32 16.36 17.31
N GLY A 184 3.53 16.74 18.32
CA GLY A 184 2.86 18.04 18.41
C GLY A 184 1.38 18.05 17.99
N PHE A 185 0.76 16.88 17.77
CA PHE A 185 -0.67 16.74 17.50
C PHE A 185 -1.58 17.47 18.52
N ILE A 186 -1.23 17.44 19.81
CA ILE A 186 -1.91 18.19 20.89
C ILE A 186 -2.12 19.66 20.53
N PHE A 187 -1.14 20.34 19.91
CA PHE A 187 -1.26 21.76 19.58
C PHE A 187 -2.33 22.02 18.52
N ARG A 188 -2.57 21.07 17.61
CA ARG A 188 -3.65 21.15 16.62
C ARG A 188 -5.01 20.92 17.29
N MET A 189 -5.12 19.91 18.15
CA MET A 189 -6.36 19.64 18.91
C MET A 189 -6.73 20.79 19.86
N ALA A 190 -5.74 21.38 20.53
CA ALA A 190 -5.90 22.58 21.36
C ALA A 190 -6.29 23.84 20.55
N GLY A 191 -6.26 23.77 19.22
CA GLY A 191 -6.80 24.79 18.31
C GLY A 191 -8.33 24.76 18.19
N VAL A 192 -8.99 23.63 18.46
CA VAL A 192 -10.41 23.39 18.13
C VAL A 192 -11.38 24.24 18.96
N CYS A 193 -11.27 24.22 20.29
CA CYS A 193 -12.08 25.05 21.19
C CYS A 193 -11.38 25.27 22.55
N LYS A 194 -11.93 26.18 23.37
CA LYS A 194 -11.38 26.48 24.72
C LYS A 194 -11.38 25.26 25.64
N GLN A 195 -12.48 24.52 25.72
CA GLN A 195 -12.62 23.33 26.56
C GLN A 195 -11.60 22.23 26.22
N TRP A 196 -11.37 21.98 24.92
CA TRP A 196 -10.36 21.02 24.47
C TRP A 196 -8.96 21.49 24.83
N ARG A 197 -8.66 22.79 24.62
CA ARG A 197 -7.39 23.40 25.02
C ARG A 197 -7.14 23.22 26.52
N GLU A 198 -8.09 23.58 27.37
CA GLU A 198 -7.96 23.46 28.82
C GLU A 198 -7.80 21.99 29.27
N THR A 199 -8.53 21.07 28.65
CA THR A 199 -8.44 19.63 28.96
C THR A 199 -7.07 19.05 28.59
N LEU A 200 -6.61 19.30 27.36
CA LEU A 200 -5.37 18.74 26.81
C LEU A 200 -4.12 19.38 27.41
N LEU A 201 -4.14 20.71 27.59
CA LEU A 201 -2.96 21.45 28.07
C LEU A 201 -2.67 21.24 29.56
N ASN A 202 -3.66 20.82 30.34
CA ASN A 202 -3.54 20.56 31.78
C ASN A 202 -3.36 19.08 32.15
N GLN A 203 -3.57 18.15 31.21
CA GLN A 203 -3.41 16.71 31.42
C GLN A 203 -1.92 16.32 31.36
N PRO A 204 -1.26 15.90 32.46
CA PRO A 204 0.19 15.72 32.44
C PRO A 204 0.67 14.44 31.74
N SER A 205 -0.18 13.41 31.57
CA SER A 205 0.17 12.18 30.83
C SER A 205 0.58 12.47 29.39
N LEU A 206 -0.05 13.48 28.77
CA LEU A 206 0.22 13.94 27.40
C LEU A 206 1.62 14.58 27.20
N TRP A 207 2.40 14.78 28.25
CA TRP A 207 3.70 15.48 28.23
C TRP A 207 4.86 14.62 28.77
N ASN A 208 4.63 13.33 29.01
CA ASN A 208 5.62 12.39 29.54
C ASN A 208 6.72 12.01 28.52
N THR A 209 6.44 12.12 27.21
CA THR A 209 7.39 11.88 26.12
C THR A 209 7.97 13.20 25.59
N ILE A 210 9.26 13.44 25.83
CA ILE A 210 10.00 14.59 25.31
C ILE A 210 10.75 14.18 24.04
N ILE A 211 10.42 14.81 22.91
CA ILE A 211 11.14 14.65 21.63
C ILE A 211 11.94 15.93 21.32
N LEU A 212 13.26 15.87 21.45
CA LEU A 212 14.19 16.96 21.13
C LEU A 212 14.78 16.76 19.72
N GLY A 213 14.88 17.85 18.94
CA GLY A 213 15.37 17.78 17.55
C GLY A 213 14.86 18.84 16.56
N ARG A 214 14.33 19.98 17.03
CA ARG A 214 13.99 21.16 16.20
C ARG A 214 14.44 22.44 16.91
N THR A 215 14.24 23.59 16.27
CA THR A 215 14.50 24.92 16.85
C THR A 215 13.87 25.10 18.24
N ARG A 216 14.54 25.91 19.10
CA ARG A 216 14.11 26.28 20.46
C ARG A 216 13.94 25.07 21.42
N MET A 217 14.97 24.23 21.52
CA MET A 217 14.92 23.02 22.36
C MET A 217 14.73 23.34 23.83
N ASP A 218 15.34 24.40 24.36
CA ASP A 218 15.30 24.78 25.77
C ASP A 218 13.91 25.24 26.20
N GLN A 219 13.29 26.08 25.38
CA GLN A 219 11.90 26.52 25.59
C GLN A 219 10.93 25.33 25.56
N LYS A 220 11.16 24.37 24.65
CA LYS A 220 10.36 23.13 24.60
C LYS A 220 10.59 22.28 25.84
N LEU A 221 11.84 22.12 26.28
CA LEU A 221 12.21 21.33 27.45
C LEU A 221 11.55 21.90 28.72
N THR A 222 11.72 23.20 28.99
CA THR A 222 11.09 23.91 30.11
C THR A 222 9.56 23.75 30.10
N LEU A 223 8.93 23.92 28.93
CA LEU A 223 7.48 23.74 28.80
C LEU A 223 7.04 22.30 29.11
N PHE A 224 7.73 21.29 28.59
CA PHE A 224 7.37 19.88 28.81
C PHE A 224 7.59 19.44 30.27
N ILE A 225 8.68 19.89 30.92
CA ILE A 225 8.90 19.67 32.36
C ILE A 225 7.77 20.29 33.19
N GLN A 226 7.38 21.54 32.89
CA GLN A 226 6.30 22.23 33.58
C GLN A 226 4.94 21.53 33.40
N ARG A 227 4.60 21.07 32.18
CA ARG A 227 3.29 20.45 31.89
C ARG A 227 3.17 19.00 32.35
N SER A 228 4.26 18.22 32.27
CA SER A 228 4.32 16.87 32.84
C SER A 228 4.31 16.87 34.38
N ARG A 229 4.65 18.02 35.00
CA ARG A 229 4.95 18.15 36.44
C ARG A 229 6.12 17.24 36.84
N GLY A 230 7.16 17.21 36.01
CA GLY A 230 8.35 16.36 36.20
C GLY A 230 8.16 14.87 35.90
N ARG A 231 6.97 14.43 35.47
CA ARG A 231 6.68 13.01 35.16
C ARG A 231 7.09 12.64 33.74
N ILE A 232 8.39 12.76 33.46
CA ILE A 232 8.99 12.35 32.19
C ILE A 232 9.24 10.84 32.21
N LYS A 233 8.76 10.15 31.16
CA LYS A 233 8.90 8.70 30.98
C LYS A 233 9.68 8.31 29.75
N GLU A 234 9.66 9.14 28.70
CA GLU A 234 10.44 8.93 27.50
C GLU A 234 11.22 10.19 27.13
N VAL A 235 12.50 10.02 26.82
CA VAL A 235 13.37 11.08 26.29
C VAL A 235 13.94 10.62 24.96
N LYS A 236 13.63 11.37 23.89
CA LYS A 236 14.05 11.06 22.53
C LYS A 236 14.79 12.23 21.90
N ILE A 237 16.10 12.09 21.73
CA ILE A 237 16.97 13.05 21.02
C ILE A 237 17.17 12.54 19.60
N THR A 238 16.86 13.39 18.60
CA THR A 238 16.79 13.00 17.18
C THR A 238 17.68 13.83 16.25
N ARG A 239 18.41 14.81 16.79
CA ARG A 239 19.34 15.66 16.04
C ARG A 239 20.57 15.98 16.89
N TYR A 240 21.59 16.49 16.21
CA TYR A 240 22.78 17.04 16.82
C TYR A 240 22.44 18.14 17.84
N LEU A 241 23.14 18.11 18.96
CA LEU A 241 23.19 19.16 19.98
C LEU A 241 24.61 19.69 19.99
N ASP A 242 24.77 21.01 19.95
CA ASP A 242 26.08 21.61 20.21
C ASP A 242 26.50 21.38 21.68
N GLN A 243 27.78 21.57 21.97
CA GLN A 243 28.36 21.24 23.29
C GLN A 243 27.71 22.02 24.45
N PHE A 244 27.34 23.28 24.23
CA PHE A 244 26.76 24.13 25.26
C PHE A 244 25.31 23.73 25.54
N LEU A 245 24.53 23.56 24.48
CA LEU A 245 23.15 23.09 24.51
C LEU A 245 23.04 21.68 25.12
N ALA A 246 23.97 20.77 24.78
CA ALA A 246 24.05 19.43 25.38
C ALA A 246 24.29 19.49 26.90
N GLY A 247 25.16 20.38 27.37
CA GLY A 247 25.38 20.61 28.80
C GLY A 247 24.14 21.16 29.50
N GLN A 248 23.49 22.19 28.94
CA GLN A 248 22.27 22.79 29.50
C GLN A 248 21.10 21.80 29.58
N ILE A 249 20.86 21.04 28.50
CA ILE A 249 19.82 20.00 28.45
C ILE A 249 20.16 18.87 29.43
N GLY A 250 21.42 18.46 29.52
CA GLY A 250 21.90 17.44 30.45
C GLY A 250 21.58 17.79 31.90
N MET A 251 22.02 18.97 32.36
CA MET A 251 21.74 19.48 33.71
C MET A 251 20.23 19.65 33.97
N SER A 252 19.48 20.17 32.99
CA SER A 252 18.04 20.42 33.14
C SER A 252 17.20 19.15 33.22
N LEU A 253 17.64 18.06 32.58
CA LEU A 253 16.96 16.76 32.61
C LEU A 253 17.43 15.85 33.75
N ALA A 254 18.65 16.00 34.25
CA ALA A 254 19.25 15.12 35.25
C ALA A 254 18.32 14.77 36.45
N PRO A 255 17.56 15.71 37.07
CA PRO A 255 16.65 15.40 38.17
C PRO A 255 15.50 14.42 37.81
N TYR A 256 15.15 14.33 36.52
CA TYR A 256 14.03 13.53 36.03
C TYR A 256 14.46 12.19 35.42
N MET A 257 15.73 12.05 35.04
CA MET A 257 16.30 10.82 34.45
C MET A 257 16.06 9.53 35.26
N PRO A 258 16.03 9.53 36.61
CA PRO A 258 15.69 8.33 37.38
C PRO A 258 14.29 7.76 37.14
N ASN A 259 13.35 8.54 36.61
CA ASN A 259 11.97 8.13 36.32
C ASN A 259 11.73 7.73 34.86
N VAL A 260 12.74 7.87 33.99
CA VAL A 260 12.67 7.59 32.56
C VAL A 260 12.71 6.07 32.31
N ASP A 261 11.69 5.57 31.62
CA ASP A 261 11.56 4.16 31.25
C ASP A 261 12.17 3.91 29.85
N ARG A 262 12.19 4.94 28.99
CA ARG A 262 12.67 4.85 27.59
C ARG A 262 13.61 6.01 27.25
N LEU A 263 14.88 5.70 26.98
CA LEU A 263 15.85 6.65 26.45
C LEU A 263 16.19 6.29 24.99
N THR A 264 16.19 7.29 24.12
CA THR A 264 16.53 7.12 22.70
C THR A 264 17.34 8.31 22.23
N VAL A 265 18.58 8.08 21.82
CA VAL A 265 19.52 9.12 21.43
C VAL A 265 20.13 8.78 20.08
N HIS A 266 19.60 9.39 19.03
CA HIS A 266 20.19 9.36 17.69
C HIS A 266 20.53 10.79 17.25
N ALA A 267 21.80 11.06 16.97
CA ALA A 267 22.18 12.25 16.21
C ALA A 267 22.81 11.84 14.87
N PRO A 268 22.64 12.64 13.81
CA PRO A 268 23.32 12.40 12.53
C PRO A 268 24.81 12.77 12.55
N TYR A 269 25.28 13.47 13.59
CA TYR A 269 26.65 13.92 13.77
C TYR A 269 27.05 13.72 15.24
N ARG A 270 28.36 13.55 15.49
CA ARG A 270 28.99 13.22 16.79
C ARG A 270 28.34 13.95 17.97
N ILE A 271 27.72 13.21 18.88
CA ILE A 271 27.15 13.80 20.11
C ILE A 271 28.27 14.10 21.10
N ASN A 272 28.26 15.31 21.65
CA ASN A 272 29.22 15.68 22.69
C ASN A 272 28.94 14.91 24.00
N VAL A 273 30.01 14.27 24.51
CA VAL A 273 30.03 13.38 25.68
C VAL A 273 29.43 13.99 26.96
N ASN A 274 29.42 15.33 27.07
CA ASN A 274 28.95 16.07 28.24
C ASN A 274 27.50 15.78 28.64
N LEU A 275 26.62 15.43 27.69
CA LEU A 275 25.24 15.06 28.00
C LEU A 275 25.19 13.84 28.95
N PHE A 276 26.03 12.84 28.70
CA PHE A 276 26.04 11.59 29.44
C PHE A 276 26.88 11.65 30.71
N VAL A 277 27.86 12.57 30.79
CA VAL A 277 28.54 12.89 32.06
C VAL A 277 27.52 13.34 33.11
N GLN A 278 26.55 14.17 32.73
CA GLN A 278 25.48 14.64 33.63
C GLN A 278 24.45 13.55 34.01
N TRP A 279 24.42 12.42 33.30
CA TRP A 279 23.44 11.34 33.50
C TRP A 279 24.07 10.03 34.02
N ARG A 280 25.37 10.05 34.35
CA ARG A 280 26.10 8.88 34.85
C ARG A 280 25.42 8.31 36.09
N GLY A 281 25.09 7.01 36.06
CA GLY A 281 24.40 6.32 37.16
C GLY A 281 22.95 6.73 37.44
N LEU A 282 22.33 7.60 36.64
CA LEU A 282 20.98 8.12 36.94
C LEU A 282 19.83 7.23 36.41
N LEU A 283 20.05 6.38 35.41
CA LEU A 283 18.98 5.61 34.76
C LEU A 283 18.56 4.37 35.57
N ARG A 284 17.79 4.58 36.64
CA ARG A 284 17.33 3.51 37.54
C ARG A 284 16.18 2.66 37.00
N ASN A 285 15.26 3.27 36.25
CA ASN A 285 14.02 2.63 35.77
C ASN A 285 14.00 2.36 34.26
N VAL A 286 15.11 2.58 33.55
CA VAL A 286 15.14 2.42 32.09
C VAL A 286 14.94 0.95 31.69
N GLU A 287 13.92 0.70 30.87
CA GLU A 287 13.61 -0.60 30.28
C GLU A 287 14.07 -0.68 28.81
N TYR A 288 14.14 0.48 28.13
CA TYR A 288 14.62 0.59 26.74
C TYR A 288 15.68 1.69 26.60
N LEU A 289 16.85 1.31 26.08
CA LEU A 289 17.98 2.20 25.78
C LEU A 289 18.39 2.03 24.32
N SER A 290 18.24 3.09 23.51
CA SER A 290 18.79 3.15 22.15
C SER A 290 19.79 4.31 22.03
N LEU A 291 21.01 4.01 21.58
CA LEU A 291 22.14 4.95 21.45
C LEU A 291 22.76 4.86 20.05
N SER A 292 23.00 6.02 19.42
CA SER A 292 23.51 6.06 18.04
C SER A 292 24.38 7.29 17.74
N HIS A 293 25.55 7.07 17.12
CA HIS A 293 26.55 8.09 16.74
C HIS A 293 27.04 8.96 17.92
N VAL A 294 27.27 8.35 19.08
CA VAL A 294 27.82 9.01 20.26
C VAL A 294 29.35 9.03 20.16
N ASP A 295 29.97 10.18 20.33
CA ASP A 295 31.43 10.28 20.41
C ASP A 295 31.87 9.79 21.79
N SER A 296 32.72 8.77 21.85
CA SER A 296 33.61 8.61 23.00
C SER A 296 34.94 9.21 22.58
N GLU A 297 35.49 10.12 23.39
CA GLU A 297 36.88 10.52 23.22
C GLU A 297 37.74 9.25 23.17
N ALA A 298 38.65 9.17 22.19
CA ALA A 298 39.39 7.93 21.89
C ALA A 298 40.25 7.39 23.06
N THR A 299 40.37 8.20 24.12
CA THR A 299 41.04 7.94 25.39
C THR A 299 40.18 7.20 26.42
N LEU A 300 38.84 7.17 26.29
CA LEU A 300 37.92 6.56 27.27
C LEU A 300 37.04 5.48 26.61
N ARG A 301 37.46 4.21 26.73
CA ARG A 301 36.74 3.03 26.22
C ARG A 301 35.56 2.67 27.13
N LYS A 302 34.36 3.21 26.87
CA LYS A 302 33.20 3.03 27.76
C LYS A 302 32.45 1.72 27.50
N ASN A 303 31.72 1.25 28.51
CA ASN A 303 30.84 0.09 28.40
C ASN A 303 29.64 0.35 27.46
N PHE A 304 28.90 -0.72 27.15
CA PHE A 304 27.72 -0.69 26.26
C PHE A 304 26.63 0.30 26.69
N THR A 305 26.58 0.71 27.96
CA THR A 305 25.57 1.63 28.49
C THR A 305 26.12 3.03 28.75
N HIS A 306 27.37 3.31 28.39
CA HIS A 306 28.09 4.57 28.62
C HIS A 306 27.95 5.05 30.09
N ASP A 307 28.05 4.13 31.06
CA ASP A 307 27.89 4.37 32.50
C ASP A 307 26.58 5.06 32.91
N LEU A 308 25.55 5.06 32.06
CA LEU A 308 24.27 5.72 32.35
C LEU A 308 23.44 4.94 33.38
N LEU A 309 23.65 3.63 33.48
CA LEU A 309 23.05 2.77 34.50
C LEU A 309 23.81 2.90 35.83
N PRO A 310 23.13 2.87 36.99
CA PRO A 310 23.80 2.72 38.29
C PRO A 310 24.48 1.33 38.39
N PRO A 311 25.53 1.19 39.21
CA PRO A 311 26.07 -0.12 39.56
C PRO A 311 25.00 -0.94 40.31
N GLY A 312 24.76 -2.18 39.88
CA GLY A 312 23.78 -3.09 40.47
C GLY A 312 22.71 -3.59 39.48
N PRO A 313 21.56 -4.08 39.98
CA PRO A 313 20.51 -4.67 39.13
C PRO A 313 19.77 -3.60 38.31
N SER A 314 19.94 -3.67 36.99
CA SER A 314 19.22 -2.84 36.03
C SER A 314 17.88 -3.47 35.61
N ARG A 315 16.88 -2.63 35.30
CA ARG A 315 15.59 -3.03 34.69
C ARG A 315 15.62 -3.08 33.16
N LEU A 316 16.79 -2.85 32.56
CA LEU A 316 16.94 -2.77 31.11
C LEU A 316 16.57 -4.11 30.45
N ARG A 317 15.54 -4.09 29.60
CA ARG A 317 15.10 -5.22 28.77
C ARG A 317 15.56 -5.11 27.32
N HIS A 318 15.69 -3.88 26.80
CA HIS A 318 15.99 -3.63 25.40
C HIS A 318 17.19 -2.71 25.23
N LEU A 319 18.22 -3.18 24.55
CA LEU A 319 19.44 -2.44 24.24
C LEU A 319 19.65 -2.37 22.72
N ASP A 320 19.75 -1.16 22.19
CA ASP A 320 20.09 -0.88 20.78
C ASP A 320 21.27 0.10 20.73
N ILE A 321 22.37 -0.33 20.13
CA ILE A 321 23.61 0.45 20.00
C ILE A 321 23.98 0.47 18.53
N SER A 322 24.28 1.66 17.99
CA SER A 322 24.73 1.76 16.61
C SER A 322 25.79 2.83 16.36
N LYS A 323 26.80 2.49 15.54
CA LYS A 323 27.91 3.40 15.17
C LYS A 323 28.55 4.04 16.40
N PHE A 324 28.95 3.18 17.31
CA PHE A 324 29.52 3.52 18.61
C PHE A 324 30.90 2.89 18.77
N VAL A 325 31.64 3.30 19.79
CA VAL A 325 32.93 2.71 20.18
C VAL A 325 32.81 2.27 21.63
N CYS A 326 32.92 0.98 21.90
CA CYS A 326 32.77 0.42 23.25
C CYS A 326 33.79 -0.68 23.53
N GLY A 327 34.06 -0.92 24.82
CA GLY A 327 34.94 -1.99 25.26
C GLY A 327 34.40 -2.72 26.49
N LEU A 328 34.79 -3.99 26.64
CA LEU A 328 34.72 -4.71 27.91
C LEU A 328 36.09 -4.68 28.59
N GLU A 329 36.45 -3.52 29.13
CA GLU A 329 37.69 -3.34 29.90
C GLU A 329 37.38 -3.01 31.36
N ASP A 330 38.02 -3.74 32.27
CA ASP A 330 38.11 -3.34 33.67
C ASP A 330 39.03 -2.11 33.76
N HIS A 331 38.43 -0.93 33.88
CA HIS A 331 39.15 0.34 34.13
C HIS A 331 39.75 0.35 35.53
N THR A 332 40.82 -0.41 35.72
CA THR A 332 41.69 -0.40 36.91
C THR A 332 42.61 0.83 36.92
N GLY A 333 42.01 2.00 36.73
CA GLY A 333 42.58 3.26 37.21
C GLY A 333 42.31 3.39 38.71
N PRO A 334 43.16 4.10 39.49
CA PRO A 334 43.07 4.17 40.95
C PRO A 334 41.80 4.84 41.52
N GLU A 335 40.87 5.29 40.67
CA GLU A 335 39.61 5.96 41.05
C GLU A 335 38.36 5.36 40.34
N SER A 336 38.45 4.14 39.80
CA SER A 336 37.39 3.57 38.95
C SER A 336 36.97 2.14 39.35
N ASP A 337 35.93 2.05 40.18
CA ASP A 337 35.26 0.80 40.56
C ASP A 337 34.35 0.23 39.43
N SER A 338 34.78 0.27 38.17
CA SER A 338 34.01 -0.23 37.03
C SER A 338 34.11 -1.75 36.89
N ILE A 339 33.58 -2.49 37.88
CA ILE A 339 33.47 -3.95 37.84
C ILE A 339 32.56 -4.38 36.68
N TYR A 340 33.06 -5.26 35.80
CA TYR A 340 32.25 -5.92 34.77
C TYR A 340 30.94 -6.49 35.37
N THR A 341 29.81 -5.91 34.97
CA THR A 341 28.48 -6.27 35.48
C THR A 341 27.61 -6.78 34.32
N PRO A 342 27.37 -8.10 34.21
CA PRO A 342 26.51 -8.66 33.16
C PRO A 342 25.10 -8.07 33.21
N LEU A 343 24.54 -7.80 32.04
CA LEU A 343 23.21 -7.20 31.87
C LEU A 343 22.13 -8.29 31.91
N LYS A 344 21.99 -8.92 33.09
CA LYS A 344 21.21 -10.14 33.35
C LYS A 344 19.71 -10.08 33.06
N GLN A 345 19.13 -8.91 32.78
CA GLN A 345 17.69 -8.73 32.48
C GLN A 345 17.42 -8.34 31.02
N VAL A 346 18.45 -8.15 30.18
CA VAL A 346 18.25 -7.72 28.79
C VAL A 346 17.72 -8.87 27.95
N GLU A 347 16.51 -8.68 27.42
CA GLU A 347 15.76 -9.63 26.60
C GLU A 347 16.06 -9.45 25.10
N THR A 348 16.38 -8.23 24.64
CA THR A 348 16.71 -7.96 23.22
C THR A 348 17.93 -7.06 23.10
N VAL A 349 18.89 -7.49 22.26
CA VAL A 349 20.14 -6.76 22.00
C VAL A 349 20.27 -6.51 20.49
N SER A 350 20.55 -5.27 20.10
CA SER A 350 20.97 -4.91 18.74
C SER A 350 22.25 -4.08 18.84
N ILE A 351 23.34 -4.53 18.22
CA ILE A 351 24.63 -3.83 18.17
C ILE A 351 25.06 -3.77 16.71
N ARG A 352 25.13 -2.56 16.15
CA ARG A 352 25.21 -2.36 14.70
C ARG A 352 26.31 -1.37 14.30
N SER A 353 27.17 -1.72 13.34
CA SER A 353 28.25 -0.88 12.83
C SER A 353 29.15 -0.30 13.94
N THR A 354 29.36 -1.06 15.00
CA THR A 354 30.03 -0.63 16.24
C THR A 354 31.44 -1.20 16.31
N ASP A 355 32.37 -0.40 16.83
CA ASP A 355 33.75 -0.81 17.12
C ASP A 355 33.82 -1.34 18.54
N ILE A 356 34.10 -2.63 18.69
CA ILE A 356 34.01 -3.36 19.95
C ILE A 356 35.40 -3.88 20.35
N PHE A 357 35.91 -3.42 21.49
CA PHE A 357 37.20 -3.80 22.04
C PHE A 357 37.03 -4.95 23.05
N LEU A 358 37.60 -6.11 22.73
CA LEU A 358 37.40 -7.41 23.39
C LEU A 358 38.67 -8.27 23.29
N PRO A 359 38.93 -9.21 24.21
CA PRO A 359 40.05 -10.15 24.08
C PRO A 359 39.82 -11.03 22.84
N LEU A 360 40.73 -10.98 21.85
CA LEU A 360 40.50 -11.57 20.52
C LEU A 360 40.12 -13.06 20.54
N ASP A 361 40.73 -13.85 21.42
CA ASP A 361 40.61 -15.31 21.45
C ASP A 361 39.19 -15.83 21.79
N SER A 362 38.31 -14.97 22.32
CA SER A 362 36.91 -15.33 22.66
C SER A 362 35.96 -14.12 22.65
N ALA A 363 36.20 -13.19 21.72
CA ALA A 363 35.51 -11.90 21.69
C ALA A 363 33.98 -12.03 21.60
N GLU A 364 33.46 -12.82 20.66
CA GLU A 364 32.02 -12.98 20.47
C GLU A 364 31.38 -13.78 21.61
N GLU A 365 32.05 -14.82 22.12
CA GLU A 365 31.60 -15.59 23.28
C GLU A 365 31.47 -14.71 24.53
N THR A 366 32.48 -13.86 24.77
CA THR A 366 32.50 -12.89 25.87
C THR A 366 31.38 -11.86 25.74
N LEU A 367 31.15 -11.34 24.53
CA LEU A 367 30.05 -10.42 24.24
C LEU A 367 28.69 -11.04 24.55
N LEU A 368 28.44 -12.26 24.09
CA LEU A 368 27.19 -12.98 24.34
C LEU A 368 26.98 -13.29 25.82
N SER A 369 28.06 -13.57 26.54
CA SER A 369 28.06 -13.81 28.00
C SER A 369 27.64 -12.58 28.82
N THR A 370 27.67 -11.38 28.24
CA THR A 370 27.14 -10.16 28.85
C THR A 370 25.60 -10.16 28.94
N PHE A 371 24.91 -10.98 28.13
CA PHE A 371 23.44 -10.95 27.95
C PHE A 371 22.77 -12.33 28.20
N PRO A 372 22.92 -12.95 29.39
CA PRO A 372 22.50 -14.34 29.61
C PRO A 372 20.99 -14.60 29.53
N ALA A 373 20.16 -13.55 29.64
CA ALA A 373 18.69 -13.65 29.54
C ALA A 373 18.15 -13.30 28.14
N ALA A 374 19.01 -12.99 27.17
CA ALA A 374 18.58 -12.51 25.86
C ALA A 374 17.76 -13.55 25.09
N THR A 375 16.64 -13.09 24.54
CA THR A 375 15.75 -13.82 23.63
C THR A 375 16.06 -13.53 22.17
N SER A 376 16.62 -12.35 21.87
CA SER A 376 17.01 -11.93 20.53
C SER A 376 18.32 -11.14 20.57
N ILE A 377 19.30 -11.53 19.75
CA ILE A 377 20.59 -10.84 19.61
C ILE A 377 20.87 -10.56 18.13
N GLU A 378 21.18 -9.31 17.80
CA GLU A 378 21.50 -8.82 16.46
C GLU A 378 22.86 -8.11 16.46
N LEU A 379 23.83 -8.62 15.70
CA LEU A 379 25.20 -8.12 15.57
C LEU A 379 25.50 -7.81 14.10
N ILE A 380 25.35 -6.55 13.65
CA ILE A 380 25.40 -6.23 12.20
C ILE A 380 26.46 -5.19 11.88
N GLY A 381 27.53 -5.61 11.20
CA GLY A 381 28.57 -4.73 10.64
C GLY A 381 29.60 -4.26 11.66
N ASN A 382 29.69 -4.95 12.81
CA ASN A 382 30.61 -4.61 13.88
C ASN A 382 32.06 -4.92 13.49
N ARG A 383 33.02 -4.26 14.16
CA ARG A 383 34.45 -4.51 14.02
C ARG A 383 35.02 -4.85 15.40
N TYR A 384 35.73 -5.96 15.49
CA TYR A 384 36.35 -6.43 16.72
C TYR A 384 37.82 -6.01 16.77
N PHE A 385 38.25 -5.51 17.92
CA PHE A 385 39.63 -5.07 18.19
C PHE A 385 40.12 -5.69 19.49
N ASP A 386 41.41 -6.00 19.57
CA ASP A 386 41.98 -6.64 20.77
C ASP A 386 42.02 -5.69 21.97
N SER A 387 41.54 -6.16 23.13
CA SER A 387 41.78 -5.52 24.43
C SER A 387 42.86 -6.29 25.18
N SER A 388 43.98 -5.62 25.48
CA SER A 388 45.26 -6.25 25.84
C SER A 388 45.32 -6.95 27.21
N ARG A 389 44.18 -7.24 27.87
CA ARG A 389 44.10 -7.83 29.23
C ARG A 389 42.81 -8.62 29.45
N GLY A 390 42.94 -9.74 30.16
CA GLY A 390 41.85 -10.42 30.86
C GLY A 390 41.10 -11.47 30.04
N GLY A 391 40.96 -12.68 30.60
CA GLY A 391 39.96 -13.64 30.14
C GLY A 391 38.67 -13.42 30.92
N HIS A 392 37.61 -13.01 30.23
CA HIS A 392 36.28 -12.85 30.83
C HIS A 392 35.53 -14.19 30.92
N PRO A 393 34.63 -14.38 31.90
CA PRO A 393 33.91 -15.64 32.06
C PRO A 393 32.89 -15.85 30.93
N VAL A 394 33.12 -16.90 30.13
CA VAL A 394 32.16 -17.33 29.09
C VAL A 394 31.03 -18.14 29.71
N VAL A 395 29.79 -17.76 29.40
CA VAL A 395 28.57 -18.47 29.77
C VAL A 395 28.40 -19.69 28.86
N ALA A 396 28.27 -20.88 29.46
CA ALA A 396 28.14 -22.14 28.71
C ALA A 396 26.80 -22.32 27.96
N GLU A 397 25.76 -21.55 28.31
CA GLU A 397 24.41 -21.74 27.78
C GLU A 397 23.55 -20.47 27.82
N LEU A 398 22.85 -20.19 26.71
CA LEU A 398 21.85 -19.13 26.59
C LEU A 398 20.46 -19.77 26.38
N PRO A 399 19.78 -20.19 27.47
CA PRO A 399 18.60 -21.04 27.38
C PRO A 399 17.37 -20.35 26.77
N ASN A 400 17.33 -19.01 26.81
CA ASN A 400 16.20 -18.20 26.34
C ASN A 400 16.37 -17.69 24.90
N LEU A 401 17.54 -17.84 24.28
CA LEU A 401 17.84 -17.27 22.97
C LEU A 401 16.99 -17.95 21.88
N ARG A 402 16.11 -17.18 21.24
CA ARG A 402 15.23 -17.61 20.16
C ARG A 402 15.71 -17.12 18.79
N SER A 403 16.28 -15.92 18.74
CA SER A 403 16.77 -15.29 17.51
C SER A 403 18.23 -14.88 17.65
N TYR A 404 19.06 -15.29 16.70
CA TYR A 404 20.44 -14.85 16.57
C TYR A 404 20.71 -14.37 15.14
N THR A 405 21.16 -13.12 15.02
CA THR A 405 21.62 -12.53 13.76
C THR A 405 23.04 -12.02 13.93
N ASN A 406 23.97 -12.47 13.09
CA ASN A 406 25.32 -11.91 13.02
C ASN A 406 25.80 -11.91 11.56
N ASN A 407 26.32 -10.80 11.03
CA ASN A 407 26.87 -10.77 9.68
C ASN A 407 28.40 -10.67 9.66
N LYS A 408 29.03 -11.31 8.67
CA LYS A 408 30.49 -11.49 8.56
C LYS A 408 31.13 -12.33 9.68
N VAL A 409 30.38 -13.29 10.20
CA VAL A 409 30.85 -14.28 11.18
C VAL A 409 32.13 -14.98 10.70
N SER A 410 33.21 -14.88 11.48
CA SER A 410 34.48 -15.61 11.30
C SER A 410 34.65 -16.78 12.28
N SER A 411 34.06 -16.66 13.46
CA SER A 411 34.10 -17.61 14.59
C SER A 411 32.80 -18.38 14.70
N ASN A 412 32.82 -19.61 15.24
CA ASN A 412 31.58 -20.33 15.54
C ASN A 412 31.39 -20.40 17.07
N VAL A 413 30.71 -19.39 17.61
CA VAL A 413 30.37 -19.27 19.04
C VAL A 413 29.59 -20.46 19.59
N PHE A 414 28.92 -21.23 18.73
CA PHE A 414 28.17 -22.43 19.13
C PHE A 414 29.06 -23.67 19.33
N LYS A 415 30.39 -23.53 19.16
CA LYS A 415 31.36 -24.53 19.65
C LYS A 415 31.43 -24.55 21.19
N THR A 416 31.17 -23.41 21.83
CA THR A 416 31.33 -23.19 23.27
C THR A 416 30.00 -22.91 23.97
N ILE A 417 29.09 -22.17 23.33
CA ILE A 417 27.80 -21.75 23.91
C ILE A 417 26.64 -22.62 23.39
N ARG A 418 25.87 -23.21 24.31
CA ARG A 418 24.64 -23.97 24.00
C ARG A 418 23.43 -23.05 23.86
N VAL A 419 22.56 -23.31 22.88
CA VAL A 419 21.39 -22.46 22.55
C VAL A 419 20.12 -23.29 22.30
N PRO A 420 19.59 -23.99 23.32
CA PRO A 420 18.52 -24.99 23.13
C PRO A 420 17.18 -24.43 22.61
N SER A 421 16.90 -23.13 22.81
CA SER A 421 15.65 -22.50 22.39
C SER A 421 15.69 -21.81 21.02
N LEU A 422 16.80 -21.91 20.28
CA LEU A 422 16.99 -21.16 19.04
C LEU A 422 16.00 -21.59 17.95
N GLN A 423 15.34 -20.61 17.34
CA GLN A 423 14.33 -20.80 16.28
C GLN A 423 14.70 -20.05 15.00
N ASP A 424 15.35 -18.89 15.14
CA ASP A 424 15.74 -18.04 14.02
C ASP A 424 17.26 -17.82 14.02
N LEU A 425 17.92 -18.20 12.93
CA LEU A 425 19.37 -18.08 12.76
C LEU A 425 19.70 -17.36 11.46
N SER A 426 20.36 -16.21 11.56
CA SER A 426 20.87 -15.45 10.41
C SER A 426 22.38 -15.25 10.53
N VAL A 427 23.11 -15.79 9.56
CA VAL A 427 24.57 -15.70 9.44
C VAL A 427 24.95 -15.25 8.02
N GLU A 428 24.45 -14.07 7.65
CA GLU A 428 24.73 -13.43 6.36
C GLU A 428 26.25 -13.24 6.15
N SER A 429 26.74 -13.56 4.95
CA SER A 429 28.17 -13.50 4.61
C SER A 429 29.08 -14.36 5.52
N LEU A 430 28.55 -15.45 6.11
CA LEU A 430 29.34 -16.43 6.86
C LEU A 430 30.53 -16.95 6.05
N ARG A 431 31.73 -16.93 6.66
CA ARG A 431 32.95 -17.49 6.10
C ARG A 431 33.28 -18.82 6.76
N ALA A 432 32.76 -19.91 6.22
CA ALA A 432 33.08 -21.27 6.64
C ALA A 432 33.40 -22.16 5.43
N SER A 433 34.15 -23.25 5.64
CA SER A 433 34.48 -24.23 4.60
C SER A 433 33.34 -25.20 4.27
N SER A 434 32.43 -25.43 5.22
CA SER A 434 31.20 -26.19 5.03
C SER A 434 30.15 -25.73 6.04
N LEU A 435 28.95 -25.43 5.54
CA LEU A 435 27.78 -25.11 6.35
C LEU A 435 27.36 -26.30 7.22
N LYS A 436 27.42 -27.53 6.68
CA LYS A 436 27.12 -28.74 7.45
C LYS A 436 28.03 -28.89 8.66
N THR A 437 29.34 -28.73 8.47
CA THR A 437 30.32 -28.78 9.58
C THR A 437 30.10 -27.65 10.59
N TRP A 438 29.71 -26.46 10.12
CA TRP A 438 29.43 -25.31 10.99
C TRP A 438 28.15 -25.51 11.83
N LEU A 439 27.07 -26.03 11.23
CA LEU A 439 25.82 -26.35 11.95
C LEU A 439 25.95 -27.55 12.90
N SER A 440 26.92 -28.45 12.66
CA SER A 440 27.22 -29.59 13.53
C SER A 440 27.92 -29.20 14.85
N ALA A 441 28.00 -27.91 15.17
CA ALA A 441 28.56 -27.45 16.43
C ALA A 441 27.72 -27.92 17.64
N PRO A 442 28.35 -28.36 18.75
CA PRO A 442 27.65 -29.00 19.87
C PRO A 442 26.58 -28.10 20.52
N GLY A 443 26.76 -26.78 20.46
CA GLY A 443 25.80 -25.82 21.01
C GLY A 443 24.49 -25.69 20.24
N LEU A 444 24.46 -26.08 18.96
CA LEU A 444 23.26 -26.09 18.10
C LEU A 444 22.52 -27.44 18.14
N ALA A 445 23.19 -28.53 18.56
CA ALA A 445 22.70 -29.90 18.38
C ALA A 445 21.26 -30.14 18.91
N THR A 446 20.87 -29.44 19.98
CA THR A 446 19.54 -29.53 20.59
C THR A 446 18.44 -28.76 19.83
N CYS A 447 18.79 -27.73 19.04
CA CYS A 447 17.82 -26.85 18.38
C CYS A 447 17.69 -27.07 16.87
N LEU A 448 18.60 -27.82 16.21
CA LEU A 448 18.58 -28.05 14.74
C LEU A 448 17.22 -28.57 14.22
N THR A 449 16.57 -29.49 14.95
CA THR A 449 15.27 -30.05 14.56
C THR A 449 14.09 -29.10 14.79
N THR A 450 14.25 -28.10 15.66
CA THR A 450 13.24 -27.09 16.01
C THR A 450 13.45 -25.74 15.31
N LEU A 451 14.59 -25.54 14.64
CA LEU A 451 14.91 -24.33 13.91
C LEU A 451 13.87 -24.06 12.81
N ARG A 452 13.31 -22.85 12.81
CA ARG A 452 12.20 -22.42 11.94
C ARG A 452 12.69 -21.54 10.79
N SER A 453 13.72 -20.73 11.03
CA SER A 453 14.25 -19.76 10.07
C SER A 453 15.77 -19.88 9.96
N LEU A 454 16.26 -20.00 8.73
CA LEU A 454 17.69 -19.97 8.41
C LEU A 454 17.95 -18.94 7.31
N ASP A 455 18.89 -18.04 7.57
CA ASP A 455 19.38 -17.06 6.61
C ASP A 455 20.90 -17.17 6.49
N ILE A 456 21.34 -17.62 5.31
CA ILE A 456 22.74 -17.83 4.92
C ILE A 456 23.05 -17.06 3.64
N SER A 457 22.36 -15.93 3.42
CA SER A 457 22.56 -15.10 2.23
C SER A 457 23.98 -14.55 2.11
N CYS A 458 24.38 -14.21 0.88
CA CYS A 458 25.71 -13.69 0.54
C CYS A 458 26.88 -14.63 0.90
N THR A 459 26.64 -15.96 0.96
CA THR A 459 27.67 -16.97 1.27
C THR A 459 28.18 -17.68 0.01
N SER A 460 29.35 -18.32 0.10
CA SER A 460 29.99 -19.06 -1.00
C SER A 460 29.65 -20.56 -1.02
N PHE A 461 28.60 -21.00 -0.32
CA PHE A 461 28.24 -22.42 -0.24
C PHE A 461 27.63 -22.94 -1.54
N THR A 462 28.01 -24.16 -1.93
CA THR A 462 27.51 -24.84 -3.13
C THR A 462 26.18 -25.55 -2.90
N ASP A 463 25.48 -25.91 -3.99
CA ASP A 463 24.26 -26.74 -3.96
C ASP A 463 24.42 -27.97 -3.03
N THR A 464 25.54 -28.69 -3.15
CA THR A 464 25.84 -29.89 -2.37
C THR A 464 26.00 -29.63 -0.87
N ASP A 465 26.72 -28.58 -0.48
CA ASP A 465 26.95 -28.24 0.92
C ASP A 465 25.64 -27.78 1.58
N VAL A 466 24.89 -26.89 0.92
CA VAL A 466 23.57 -26.42 1.39
C VAL A 466 22.58 -27.57 1.50
N LEU A 467 22.39 -28.39 0.46
CA LEU A 467 21.47 -29.53 0.52
C LEU A 467 21.85 -30.55 1.62
N SER A 468 23.16 -30.78 1.82
CA SER A 468 23.63 -31.68 2.90
C SER A 468 23.41 -31.12 4.30
N ALA A 469 23.41 -29.79 4.45
CA ALA A 469 23.11 -29.09 5.70
C ALA A 469 21.60 -29.07 6.00
N LEU A 470 20.76 -28.87 4.97
CA LEU A 470 19.30 -28.84 5.11
C LEU A 470 18.70 -30.18 5.57
N ALA A 471 19.41 -31.30 5.41
CA ALA A 471 19.02 -32.60 5.96
C ALA A 471 18.92 -32.61 7.50
N PHE A 472 19.64 -31.73 8.19
CA PHE A 472 19.59 -31.61 9.66
C PHE A 472 18.46 -30.72 10.17
N LEU A 473 17.68 -30.09 9.27
CA LEU A 473 16.73 -29.02 9.59
C LEU A 473 15.27 -29.39 9.19
N PRO A 474 14.70 -30.51 9.68
CA PRO A 474 13.34 -30.92 9.33
C PRO A 474 12.24 -29.94 9.81
N GLY A 475 12.56 -29.09 10.79
CA GLY A 475 11.69 -28.05 11.32
C GLY A 475 11.53 -26.81 10.44
N LEU A 476 12.40 -26.64 9.43
CA LEU A 476 12.60 -25.37 8.74
C LEU A 476 11.36 -24.92 7.93
N GLN A 477 10.95 -23.67 8.16
CA GLN A 477 9.79 -23.01 7.54
C GLN A 477 10.21 -21.90 6.57
N PHE A 478 11.28 -21.18 6.90
CA PHE A 478 11.88 -20.11 6.11
C PHE A 478 13.35 -20.41 5.79
N LEU A 479 13.73 -20.22 4.52
CA LEU A 479 15.13 -20.29 4.07
C LEU A 479 15.47 -19.07 3.21
N ASN A 480 16.54 -18.35 3.56
CA ASN A 480 17.17 -17.34 2.71
C ASN A 480 18.56 -17.78 2.26
N VAL A 481 18.71 -17.90 0.94
CA VAL A 481 19.94 -18.25 0.20
C VAL A 481 20.17 -17.24 -0.94
N SER A 482 19.77 -15.99 -0.72
CA SER A 482 19.96 -14.91 -1.68
C SER A 482 21.44 -14.58 -1.90
N ALA A 483 21.83 -14.28 -3.13
CA ALA A 483 23.22 -14.01 -3.54
C ALA A 483 24.22 -15.13 -3.20
N CYS A 484 23.78 -16.39 -3.13
CA CYS A 484 24.64 -17.57 -3.05
C CYS A 484 24.94 -18.11 -4.47
N PRO A 485 26.02 -18.89 -4.68
CA PRO A 485 26.35 -19.46 -5.99
C PRO A 485 25.54 -20.73 -6.29
N LEU A 486 24.20 -20.68 -6.15
CA LEU A 486 23.33 -21.83 -6.29
C LEU A 486 22.78 -21.99 -7.71
N SER A 487 22.62 -23.24 -8.15
CA SER A 487 22.12 -23.58 -9.48
C SER A 487 20.71 -24.19 -9.45
N ASN A 488 20.23 -24.62 -10.62
CA ASN A 488 18.96 -25.33 -10.72
C ASN A 488 18.93 -26.65 -9.91
N THR A 489 20.09 -27.29 -9.64
CA THR A 489 20.12 -28.56 -8.89
C THR A 489 19.70 -28.39 -7.43
N PHE A 490 19.94 -27.21 -6.83
CA PHE A 490 19.43 -26.85 -5.50
C PHE A 490 17.90 -26.92 -5.42
N LEU A 491 17.20 -26.33 -6.40
CA LEU A 491 15.72 -26.35 -6.42
C LEU A 491 15.16 -27.75 -6.69
N GLU A 492 15.86 -28.56 -7.47
CA GLU A 492 15.47 -29.95 -7.71
C GLU A 492 15.71 -30.84 -6.48
N GLY A 493 16.76 -30.56 -5.69
CA GLY A 493 16.97 -31.17 -4.37
C GLY A 493 15.89 -30.81 -3.33
N LEU A 494 15.28 -29.64 -3.44
CA LEU A 494 14.15 -29.20 -2.58
C LEU A 494 12.77 -29.62 -3.08
N ALA A 495 12.66 -30.11 -4.32
CA ALA A 495 11.40 -30.55 -4.90
C ALA A 495 10.88 -31.82 -4.19
N ARG A 496 9.56 -32.04 -4.25
CA ARG A 496 8.96 -33.26 -3.71
C ARG A 496 9.50 -34.48 -4.46
N ARG A 497 10.07 -35.43 -3.72
CA ARG A 497 10.57 -36.70 -4.25
C ARG A 497 9.40 -37.64 -4.61
N PRO A 498 9.58 -38.56 -5.59
CA PRO A 498 8.60 -39.60 -5.90
C PRO A 498 8.25 -40.44 -4.66
N ALA A 499 7.06 -41.03 -4.64
CA ALA A 499 6.63 -41.89 -3.53
C ALA A 499 7.49 -43.15 -3.39
N ASP A 500 8.07 -43.61 -4.51
CA ASP A 500 8.90 -44.83 -4.60
C ASP A 500 10.40 -44.55 -4.34
N SER A 501 10.74 -43.42 -3.70
CA SER A 501 12.11 -43.06 -3.37
C SER A 501 12.41 -43.32 -1.89
N ASP A 502 13.44 -44.11 -1.60
CA ASP A 502 13.91 -44.41 -0.23
C ASP A 502 14.44 -43.18 0.54
N GLN A 503 14.56 -42.01 -0.11
CA GLN A 503 15.12 -40.81 0.50
C GLN A 503 14.05 -39.80 0.92
N GLU A 504 14.09 -39.38 2.19
CA GLU A 504 13.16 -38.39 2.75
C GLU A 504 13.16 -37.03 2.00
N ASN A 505 12.06 -36.29 2.13
CA ASN A 505 11.93 -34.95 1.53
C ASN A 505 12.66 -33.90 2.36
N LEU A 506 13.59 -33.15 1.76
CA LEU A 506 14.31 -32.07 2.44
C LEU A 506 13.37 -30.90 2.81
N CYS A 507 13.56 -30.37 4.03
CA CYS A 507 12.77 -29.29 4.62
C CYS A 507 11.24 -29.50 4.41
N PRO A 508 10.65 -30.53 5.05
CA PRO A 508 9.25 -30.90 4.82
C PRO A 508 8.24 -29.85 5.33
N LYS A 509 8.69 -28.87 6.14
CA LYS A 509 7.87 -27.75 6.64
C LYS A 509 8.09 -26.42 5.91
N LEU A 510 8.94 -26.38 4.88
CA LEU A 510 9.29 -25.14 4.17
C LEU A 510 8.07 -24.53 3.47
N ILE A 511 7.75 -23.28 3.85
CA ILE A 511 6.64 -22.46 3.32
C ILE A 511 7.11 -21.16 2.68
N ALA A 512 8.34 -20.73 2.98
CA ALA A 512 8.92 -19.48 2.52
C ALA A 512 10.38 -19.66 2.05
N LEU A 513 10.69 -19.16 0.85
CA LEU A 513 12.01 -19.27 0.24
C LEU A 513 12.46 -17.92 -0.37
N SER A 514 13.66 -17.47 -0.04
CA SER A 514 14.31 -16.32 -0.67
C SER A 514 15.54 -16.81 -1.45
N ILE A 515 15.50 -16.64 -2.77
CA ILE A 515 16.59 -16.96 -3.71
C ILE A 515 16.95 -15.71 -4.53
N ALA A 516 16.74 -14.51 -3.99
CA ALA A 516 17.01 -13.26 -4.70
C ALA A 516 18.49 -13.17 -5.15
N ILE A 517 18.78 -12.45 -6.24
CA ILE A 517 20.14 -12.26 -6.77
C ILE A 517 20.82 -13.62 -7.14
N ASN A 518 20.05 -14.65 -7.48
CA ASN A 518 20.57 -15.90 -8.05
C ASN A 518 20.34 -15.92 -9.57
N ASP A 519 21.37 -15.60 -10.36
CA ASP A 519 21.26 -15.52 -11.83
C ASP A 519 21.35 -16.89 -12.54
N GLN A 520 21.84 -17.95 -11.87
CA GLN A 520 21.93 -19.32 -12.42
C GLN A 520 20.62 -20.12 -12.30
N ILE A 521 19.65 -19.62 -11.55
CA ILE A 521 18.33 -20.23 -11.37
C ILE A 521 17.39 -19.78 -12.49
N THR A 522 16.73 -20.75 -13.11
CA THR A 522 15.83 -20.53 -14.26
C THR A 522 14.37 -20.82 -13.94
N GLY A 523 13.46 -20.24 -14.72
CA GLY A 523 12.01 -20.33 -14.46
C GLY A 523 11.41 -21.75 -14.53
N GLY A 524 12.00 -22.65 -15.33
CA GLY A 524 11.51 -24.03 -15.48
C GLY A 524 11.65 -24.89 -14.22
N PRO A 525 12.88 -25.09 -13.70
CA PRO A 525 13.14 -25.77 -12.42
C PRO A 525 12.37 -25.14 -11.25
N LEU A 526 12.29 -23.81 -11.18
CA LEU A 526 11.50 -23.11 -10.16
C LEU A 526 10.01 -23.44 -10.26
N THR A 527 9.47 -23.49 -11.48
CA THR A 527 8.07 -23.91 -11.72
C THR A 527 7.84 -25.37 -11.33
N ARG A 528 8.79 -26.27 -11.61
CA ARG A 528 8.73 -27.69 -11.17
C ARG A 528 8.74 -27.79 -9.65
N PHE A 529 9.64 -27.10 -8.96
CA PHE A 529 9.72 -27.05 -7.50
C PHE A 529 8.38 -26.60 -6.88
N VAL A 530 7.84 -25.45 -7.31
CA VAL A 530 6.56 -24.92 -6.80
C VAL A 530 5.42 -25.93 -7.06
N ARG A 531 5.33 -26.50 -8.26
CA ARG A 531 4.28 -27.47 -8.61
C ARG A 531 4.37 -28.75 -7.79
N SER A 532 5.59 -29.22 -7.47
CA SER A 532 5.82 -30.45 -6.68
C SER A 532 5.25 -30.37 -5.25
N ARG A 533 5.15 -29.15 -4.68
CA ARG A 533 4.58 -28.89 -3.36
C ARG A 533 3.09 -28.49 -3.38
N VAL A 534 2.43 -28.54 -4.54
CA VAL A 534 0.97 -28.39 -4.66
C VAL A 534 0.34 -29.78 -4.75
N ALA A 535 -0.49 -30.12 -3.75
CA ALA A 535 -1.23 -31.39 -3.73
C ALA A 535 -2.05 -31.57 -5.03
N GLY A 536 -1.79 -32.66 -5.77
CA GLY A 536 -2.47 -33.00 -7.03
C GLY A 536 -1.55 -33.33 -8.22
N SER A 537 -0.25 -33.02 -8.18
CA SER A 537 0.66 -33.22 -9.34
C SER A 537 1.11 -34.67 -9.60
N ALA A 538 0.40 -35.69 -9.11
CA ALA A 538 0.75 -37.11 -9.31
C ALA A 538 0.25 -37.70 -10.66
N GLY A 539 -0.43 -36.92 -11.50
CA GLY A 539 -1.15 -37.43 -12.68
C GLY A 539 -0.63 -37.01 -14.07
N LEU A 540 0.40 -36.16 -14.19
CA LEU A 540 0.95 -35.75 -15.50
C LEU A 540 2.49 -35.64 -15.49
N ALA A 541 3.13 -36.78 -15.74
CA ALA A 541 4.55 -36.89 -16.05
C ALA A 541 4.84 -38.11 -16.97
N SER A 542 4.14 -38.23 -18.10
CA SER A 542 4.42 -39.27 -19.10
C SER A 542 3.93 -38.90 -20.51
N SER A 543 4.64 -38.01 -21.19
CA SER A 543 4.61 -37.91 -22.67
C SER A 543 5.79 -37.06 -23.16
N SER A 544 6.98 -37.66 -23.15
CA SER A 544 8.09 -37.20 -23.99
C SER A 544 7.90 -37.73 -25.40
N SER A 545 7.85 -36.84 -26.38
CA SER A 545 8.20 -37.15 -27.78
C SER A 545 8.60 -35.87 -28.47
N ASP A 546 9.90 -35.72 -28.66
CA ASP A 546 10.59 -35.19 -29.84
C ASP A 546 9.89 -34.14 -30.69
N LEU A 547 10.61 -33.04 -30.93
CA LEU A 547 10.92 -32.61 -32.30
C LEU A 547 12.08 -31.63 -32.28
N ASP A 548 13.24 -32.12 -32.69
CA ASP A 548 14.43 -31.33 -32.96
C ASP A 548 14.44 -30.87 -34.44
N THR A 549 15.37 -29.96 -34.76
CA THR A 549 15.73 -29.50 -36.12
C THR A 549 14.76 -28.57 -36.90
N ASN A 550 15.03 -27.27 -36.72
CA ASN A 550 15.63 -26.36 -37.73
C ASN A 550 14.92 -25.95 -39.05
N THR A 551 15.24 -24.69 -39.41
CA THR A 551 15.23 -24.05 -40.75
C THR A 551 13.91 -23.76 -41.47
N GLN A 552 13.60 -22.46 -41.50
CA GLN A 552 13.21 -21.65 -42.66
C GLN A 552 12.90 -22.37 -43.99
N SER A 553 11.78 -21.99 -44.61
CA SER A 553 11.76 -21.75 -46.05
C SER A 553 10.88 -20.53 -46.39
N GLN A 554 11.27 -19.83 -47.46
CA GLN A 554 10.51 -18.72 -48.02
C GLN A 554 9.36 -19.23 -48.91
N GLY A 555 8.22 -18.54 -48.85
CA GLY A 555 7.54 -18.10 -50.07
C GLY A 555 6.43 -18.98 -50.68
N LYS A 556 5.24 -18.38 -50.75
CA LYS A 556 4.12 -18.68 -51.69
C LYS A 556 3.44 -20.07 -51.46
N THR A 557 2.14 -20.28 -51.72
CA THR A 557 1.12 -19.46 -52.40
C THR A 557 -0.27 -19.73 -51.81
N THR A 558 -1.27 -18.96 -52.24
CA THR A 558 -2.73 -19.25 -52.27
C THR A 558 -3.11 -20.75 -52.28
N GLN A 559 -4.25 -21.21 -51.74
CA GLN A 559 -5.62 -20.74 -52.05
C GLN A 559 -6.67 -21.39 -51.10
N THR A 560 -7.87 -20.78 -50.95
CA THR A 560 -9.25 -21.34 -50.71
C THR A 560 -9.50 -22.73 -50.07
N ALA A 561 -10.62 -23.06 -49.41
CA ALA A 561 -11.77 -22.36 -48.80
C ALA A 561 -12.78 -23.46 -48.28
N LEU A 562 -13.90 -23.04 -47.64
CA LEU A 562 -15.14 -23.83 -47.38
C LEU A 562 -15.09 -24.85 -46.21
N LYS A 563 -15.91 -24.66 -45.13
CA LYS A 563 -17.23 -25.32 -44.84
C LYS A 563 -17.08 -26.67 -44.06
N LYS A 564 -17.97 -27.11 -43.15
CA LYS A 564 -19.18 -26.56 -42.48
C LYS A 564 -19.57 -27.49 -41.29
N ASN A 565 -20.71 -27.19 -40.63
CA ASN A 565 -21.50 -27.99 -39.64
C ASN A 565 -21.04 -27.80 -38.18
N MET A 566 -21.83 -27.34 -37.19
CA MET A 566 -23.28 -27.26 -36.88
C MET A 566 -23.94 -28.45 -36.16
N SER A 567 -24.16 -28.27 -34.85
CA SER A 567 -25.42 -28.49 -34.08
C SER A 567 -25.22 -27.81 -32.70
N SER A 568 -26.03 -26.87 -32.19
CA SER A 568 -27.41 -26.94 -31.66
C SER A 568 -27.63 -28.08 -30.66
N SER A 569 -28.10 -27.85 -29.42
CA SER A 569 -29.47 -27.36 -29.15
C SER A 569 -29.68 -26.55 -27.84
N PHE A 570 -30.91 -26.03 -27.68
CA PHE A 570 -31.46 -25.15 -26.64
C PHE A 570 -31.46 -25.79 -25.21
N ARG A 571 -31.40 -25.09 -24.05
CA ARG A 571 -32.24 -24.00 -23.44
C ARG A 571 -33.70 -24.42 -23.12
N PRO A 572 -34.42 -23.79 -22.15
CA PRO A 572 -34.11 -23.49 -20.73
C PRO A 572 -35.35 -23.70 -19.77
N SER A 573 -35.27 -23.39 -18.47
CA SER A 573 -36.44 -22.90 -17.68
C SER A 573 -36.00 -22.18 -16.38
N ALA A 574 -36.93 -21.53 -15.65
CA ALA A 574 -36.61 -20.49 -14.66
C ALA A 574 -37.61 -20.36 -13.48
N ARG A 575 -37.17 -19.67 -12.40
CA ARG A 575 -37.94 -18.92 -11.37
C ARG A 575 -39.12 -19.57 -10.64
N SER A 576 -39.10 -19.54 -9.30
CA SER A 576 -40.17 -18.92 -8.46
C SER A 576 -39.74 -18.83 -6.99
N ALA A 577 -40.61 -18.29 -6.11
CA ALA A 577 -40.25 -17.36 -5.04
C ALA A 577 -41.12 -17.48 -3.75
N PHE A 578 -40.71 -16.73 -2.71
CA PHE A 578 -41.43 -16.40 -1.45
C PHE A 578 -41.75 -17.53 -0.44
N GLY A 579 -41.51 -17.24 0.86
CA GLY A 579 -42.01 -18.05 2.00
C GLY A 579 -41.30 -17.80 3.34
N ARG A 580 -41.99 -17.13 4.29
CA ARG A 580 -41.64 -16.90 5.72
C ARG A 580 -43.00 -16.80 6.47
N PRO A 581 -43.09 -16.70 7.81
CA PRO A 581 -42.40 -17.35 8.94
C PRO A 581 -43.37 -18.07 9.92
N THR A 582 -42.87 -18.84 10.90
CA THR A 582 -43.58 -19.09 12.20
C THR A 582 -42.59 -19.29 13.37
N LYS A 583 -43.09 -19.22 14.62
CA LYS A 583 -42.35 -19.08 15.91
C LYS A 583 -42.60 -20.28 16.87
N PRO A 584 -41.89 -20.38 18.03
CA PRO A 584 -41.81 -21.58 18.90
C PRO A 584 -42.88 -21.62 20.02
N PRO A 585 -42.90 -22.68 20.88
CA PRO A 585 -42.15 -22.71 22.17
C PRO A 585 -41.43 -24.09 22.38
N SER A 586 -41.03 -24.64 23.54
CA SER A 586 -41.14 -24.28 24.98
C SER A 586 -40.03 -24.88 25.89
N VAL A 587 -39.37 -23.99 26.64
CA VAL A 587 -38.81 -24.09 28.03
C VAL A 587 -39.29 -25.27 28.92
N ARG A 588 -38.38 -25.95 29.65
CA ARG A 588 -38.37 -26.04 31.16
C ARG A 588 -37.28 -26.94 31.80
N THR A 589 -36.71 -26.42 32.91
CA THR A 589 -36.23 -27.05 34.18
C THR A 589 -35.27 -28.26 34.12
N ASP A 590 -34.02 -28.16 34.59
CA ASP A 590 -33.51 -28.04 35.98
C ASP A 590 -33.30 -29.40 36.67
N SER A 591 -32.05 -29.70 37.06
CA SER A 591 -31.69 -30.23 38.39
C SER A 591 -30.17 -30.45 38.55
N ASP A 592 -29.62 -30.01 39.68
CA ASP A 592 -28.24 -30.21 40.10
C ASP A 592 -27.87 -31.70 40.30
N GLN A 593 -26.57 -32.05 40.28
CA GLN A 593 -25.82 -32.34 41.53
C GLN A 593 -24.38 -32.87 41.34
N SER A 594 -23.47 -32.25 42.10
CA SER A 594 -22.24 -32.76 42.76
C SER A 594 -21.29 -33.78 42.08
N ILE A 595 -20.03 -33.36 42.01
CA ILE A 595 -18.81 -34.17 41.79
C ILE A 595 -18.31 -34.75 43.14
N SER A 596 -17.88 -36.03 43.16
CA SER A 596 -16.88 -36.64 44.09
C SER A 596 -16.58 -38.07 43.59
N SER A 597 -15.46 -38.34 42.92
CA SER A 597 -14.13 -38.70 43.46
C SER A 597 -14.03 -40.05 44.20
N ILE A 598 -13.33 -41.04 43.62
CA ILE A 598 -12.17 -41.79 44.19
C ILE A 598 -11.80 -43.03 43.33
N LEU A 599 -10.49 -43.29 43.24
CA LEU A 599 -9.74 -44.40 42.59
C LEU A 599 -10.02 -45.79 43.21
N PRO A 600 -9.72 -46.94 42.55
CA PRO A 600 -8.42 -47.32 41.97
C PRO A 600 -8.53 -48.06 40.59
N GLN A 601 -7.56 -48.80 40.02
CA GLN A 601 -6.22 -49.30 40.45
C GLN A 601 -5.23 -49.45 39.25
N ARG A 602 -4.17 -50.27 39.38
CA ARG A 602 -3.16 -50.61 38.37
C ARG A 602 -3.45 -51.94 37.66
N GLN A 603 -3.05 -52.06 36.40
CA GLN A 603 -2.26 -53.22 35.94
C GLN A 603 -1.31 -52.84 34.79
N ILE A 604 -0.23 -53.61 34.61
CA ILE A 604 0.90 -53.29 33.72
C ILE A 604 0.85 -54.21 32.48
N GLY A 605 1.08 -53.65 31.29
CA GLY A 605 1.19 -54.38 30.02
C GLY A 605 2.15 -53.67 29.06
N ALA A 606 2.91 -54.46 28.28
CA ALA A 606 4.03 -54.01 27.45
C ALA A 606 3.59 -53.27 26.14
N PRO A 607 4.49 -52.51 25.47
CA PRO A 607 4.10 -51.60 24.39
C PRO A 607 3.94 -52.31 23.04
N SER A 608 2.74 -52.25 22.45
CA SER A 608 2.50 -52.51 21.03
C SER A 608 2.78 -51.25 20.20
N GLN A 609 3.57 -51.38 19.14
CA GLN A 609 3.94 -50.28 18.23
C GLN A 609 2.70 -49.57 17.63
N PRO A 610 2.68 -48.23 17.52
CA PRO A 610 1.76 -47.55 16.63
C PRO A 610 2.24 -47.71 15.18
N SER A 611 1.44 -48.36 14.35
CA SER A 611 1.69 -48.49 12.92
C SER A 611 1.65 -47.13 12.22
N SER A 612 2.66 -46.86 11.40
CA SER A 612 2.83 -45.59 10.69
C SER A 612 1.94 -45.51 9.45
N SER A 613 0.88 -44.71 9.52
CA SER A 613 0.07 -44.33 8.36
C SER A 613 -0.38 -42.86 8.42
N SER A 614 0.57 -41.93 8.36
CA SER A 614 0.29 -40.51 8.09
C SER A 614 0.71 -40.15 6.66
N SER A 615 -0.28 -39.87 5.81
CA SER A 615 -0.06 -39.38 4.45
C SER A 615 0.43 -37.93 4.49
N SER A 616 1.75 -37.73 4.61
CA SER A 616 2.33 -36.39 4.75
C SER A 616 2.28 -35.60 3.44
N THR A 617 1.24 -34.79 3.28
CA THR A 617 1.20 -33.74 2.25
C THR A 617 2.18 -32.63 2.62
N LEU A 618 3.20 -32.40 1.78
CA LEU A 618 4.07 -31.23 1.92
C LEU A 618 3.24 -29.93 1.84
N PRO A 619 3.60 -28.90 2.63
CA PRO A 619 2.91 -27.61 2.59
C PRO A 619 3.25 -26.87 1.29
N LYS A 620 2.29 -26.06 0.82
CA LYS A 620 2.47 -25.18 -0.34
C LYS A 620 3.42 -24.03 0.03
N ILE A 621 4.28 -23.62 -0.91
CA ILE A 621 5.07 -22.39 -0.77
C ILE A 621 4.11 -21.19 -0.82
N THR A 622 4.04 -20.42 0.27
CA THR A 622 3.18 -19.24 0.39
C THR A 622 3.92 -17.95 0.07
N TRP A 623 5.24 -17.91 0.28
CA TRP A 623 6.08 -16.74 0.01
C TRP A 623 7.35 -17.14 -0.74
N LEU A 624 7.68 -16.39 -1.79
CA LEU A 624 8.84 -16.63 -2.63
C LEU A 624 9.44 -15.29 -3.05
N ASN A 625 10.73 -15.06 -2.79
CA ASN A 625 11.44 -13.88 -3.28
C ASN A 625 12.45 -14.24 -4.38
N LEU A 626 12.27 -13.59 -5.54
CA LEU A 626 13.00 -13.74 -6.80
C LEU A 626 13.57 -12.39 -7.28
N ASP A 627 13.65 -11.39 -6.41
CA ASP A 627 14.18 -10.07 -6.75
C ASP A 627 15.59 -10.18 -7.34
N HIS A 628 15.87 -9.41 -8.39
CA HIS A 628 17.13 -9.40 -9.14
C HIS A 628 17.55 -10.72 -9.83
N CYS A 629 16.73 -11.78 -9.85
CA CYS A 629 17.07 -13.01 -10.58
C CYS A 629 16.83 -12.84 -12.10
N LYS A 630 17.89 -12.58 -12.88
CA LYS A 630 17.76 -12.32 -14.33
C LYS A 630 17.48 -13.59 -15.15
N GLY A 631 17.84 -14.76 -14.63
CA GLY A 631 17.62 -16.06 -15.29
C GLY A 631 16.15 -16.54 -15.32
N ILE A 632 15.23 -15.83 -14.67
CA ILE A 632 13.82 -16.23 -14.56
C ILE A 632 12.96 -15.39 -15.51
N ASP A 633 12.40 -16.04 -16.53
CA ASP A 633 11.53 -15.37 -17.50
C ASP A 633 10.22 -14.84 -16.86
N PRO A 634 9.75 -13.62 -17.22
CA PRO A 634 8.49 -13.04 -16.70
C PRO A 634 7.23 -13.89 -16.92
N SER A 635 7.19 -14.77 -17.91
CA SER A 635 6.09 -15.72 -18.11
C SER A 635 6.04 -16.78 -17.01
N ALA A 636 7.20 -17.26 -16.54
CA ALA A 636 7.29 -18.18 -15.41
C ALA A 636 6.80 -17.50 -14.11
N ILE A 637 7.16 -16.23 -13.88
CA ILE A 637 6.63 -15.43 -12.76
C ILE A 637 5.09 -15.35 -12.79
N SER A 638 4.53 -15.12 -13.98
CA SER A 638 3.08 -15.04 -14.21
C SER A 638 2.37 -16.38 -13.98
N TYR A 639 3.06 -17.50 -14.21
CA TYR A 639 2.57 -18.83 -13.85
C TYR A 639 2.68 -19.09 -12.34
N ILE A 640 3.82 -18.83 -11.72
CA ILE A 640 4.09 -19.08 -10.29
C ILE A 640 3.11 -18.31 -9.38
N ARG A 641 2.72 -17.08 -9.76
CA ARG A 641 1.71 -16.28 -9.05
C ARG A 641 0.31 -16.93 -8.96
N LYS A 642 0.03 -18.00 -9.71
CA LYS A 642 -1.21 -18.78 -9.59
C LYS A 642 -1.16 -19.79 -8.43
N TYR A 643 0.04 -20.10 -7.92
CA TYR A 643 0.28 -21.15 -6.94
C TYR A 643 0.90 -20.63 -5.63
N VAL A 644 1.67 -19.53 -5.71
CA VAL A 644 2.32 -18.88 -4.56
C VAL A 644 1.63 -17.54 -4.28
N LYS A 645 1.19 -17.36 -3.03
CA LYS A 645 0.41 -16.20 -2.58
C LYS A 645 1.19 -14.88 -2.67
N PHE A 646 2.49 -14.91 -2.36
CA PHE A 646 3.37 -13.75 -2.39
C PHE A 646 4.63 -14.05 -3.21
N VAL A 647 4.80 -13.35 -4.33
CA VAL A 647 5.97 -13.48 -5.23
C VAL A 647 6.66 -12.13 -5.37
N GLY A 648 7.82 -11.98 -4.73
CA GLY A 648 8.75 -10.88 -4.99
C GLY A 648 9.43 -11.09 -6.33
N TYR A 649 9.34 -10.10 -7.23
CA TYR A 649 10.09 -10.05 -8.48
C TYR A 649 10.24 -8.59 -8.91
N SER A 650 11.36 -7.98 -8.51
CA SER A 650 11.70 -6.59 -8.78
C SER A 650 13.19 -6.44 -9.07
N PHE A 651 13.52 -5.43 -9.89
CA PHE A 651 14.87 -4.98 -10.19
C PHE A 651 15.09 -3.52 -9.72
N ALA A 652 14.25 -3.02 -8.81
CA ALA A 652 14.39 -1.71 -8.19
C ALA A 652 15.58 -1.67 -7.21
N ALA A 653 15.79 -0.56 -6.50
CA ALA A 653 16.88 -0.47 -5.52
C ALA A 653 16.80 -1.58 -4.45
N HIS A 654 17.96 -2.16 -4.13
CA HIS A 654 18.12 -3.31 -3.24
C HIS A 654 17.58 -3.03 -1.82
N ASP A 655 16.49 -3.70 -1.45
CA ASP A 655 15.88 -3.63 -0.12
C ASP A 655 16.27 -4.89 0.68
N GLY A 656 17.22 -4.74 1.60
CA GLY A 656 17.78 -5.84 2.39
C GLY A 656 16.75 -6.51 3.31
N ASP A 657 15.82 -5.74 3.90
CA ASP A 657 14.75 -6.30 4.73
C ASP A 657 13.81 -7.20 3.93
N ARG A 658 13.51 -6.78 2.69
CA ARG A 658 12.64 -7.52 1.78
C ARG A 658 13.29 -8.82 1.28
N ILE A 659 14.61 -8.82 1.11
CA ILE A 659 15.39 -9.99 0.71
C ILE A 659 15.58 -10.97 1.88
N ALA A 660 15.92 -10.46 3.07
CA ALA A 660 16.15 -11.27 4.26
C ALA A 660 14.87 -11.70 5.00
N GLY A 661 13.72 -11.08 4.70
CA GLY A 661 12.44 -11.37 5.38
C GLY A 661 12.38 -10.96 6.86
N LYS A 662 13.39 -10.26 7.37
CA LYS A 662 13.55 -9.97 8.80
C LYS A 662 12.44 -9.07 9.35
N GLY A 663 12.00 -9.39 10.57
CA GLY A 663 11.09 -8.59 11.40
C GLY A 663 9.62 -8.52 10.96
N LYS A 664 9.18 -9.32 9.97
CA LYS A 664 7.89 -9.09 9.27
C LYS A 664 6.97 -10.30 9.14
N TRP A 665 7.30 -11.47 9.71
CA TRP A 665 6.50 -12.69 9.59
C TRP A 665 6.31 -13.37 10.96
N ARG A 666 5.11 -13.24 11.54
CA ARG A 666 4.66 -14.08 12.65
C ARG A 666 4.14 -15.40 12.10
N TRP A 667 4.99 -16.44 12.15
CA TRP A 667 4.70 -17.79 11.65
C TRP A 667 3.67 -18.56 12.50
N ASP A 668 3.31 -18.01 13.65
CA ASP A 668 2.40 -18.51 14.68
C ASP A 668 0.93 -18.10 14.47
N VAL A 669 0.61 -17.25 13.49
CA VAL A 669 -0.76 -16.85 13.19
C VAL A 669 -1.42 -17.84 12.22
N GLU A 670 -2.44 -18.57 12.68
CA GLU A 670 -3.26 -19.42 11.81
C GLU A 670 -4.06 -18.57 10.80
N TRP A 671 -3.71 -18.70 9.52
CA TRP A 671 -4.31 -17.93 8.43
C TRP A 671 -5.72 -18.45 8.10
N LYS A 672 -6.76 -17.68 8.46
CA LYS A 672 -8.14 -17.95 8.05
C LYS A 672 -8.32 -17.88 6.53
N GLU A 673 -9.18 -18.73 5.98
CA GLU A 673 -9.59 -18.65 4.56
C GLU A 673 -10.23 -17.28 4.25
N GLY A 674 -9.99 -16.77 3.03
CA GLY A 674 -10.40 -15.42 2.61
C GLY A 674 -9.39 -14.29 2.92
N CYS A 675 -8.34 -14.57 3.69
CA CYS A 675 -7.29 -13.60 4.06
C CYS A 675 -6.42 -13.18 2.84
N GLY A 676 -6.96 -12.31 1.98
CA GLY A 676 -6.34 -11.87 0.71
C GLY A 676 -7.32 -11.43 -0.40
N GLU A 677 -8.64 -11.60 -0.21
CA GLU A 677 -9.65 -11.19 -1.19
C GLU A 677 -10.28 -9.82 -0.84
N GLY A 678 -10.50 -8.97 -1.85
CA GLY A 678 -11.10 -7.63 -1.72
C GLY A 678 -10.12 -6.46 -1.51
N GLU A 679 -10.60 -5.22 -1.68
CA GLU A 679 -9.86 -3.95 -1.44
C GLU A 679 -9.62 -3.69 0.07
N GLY A 680 -9.08 -4.68 0.75
CA GLY A 680 -8.97 -4.72 2.21
C GLY A 680 -8.06 -5.84 2.70
N GLY A 681 -8.00 -6.98 1.98
CA GLY A 681 -7.25 -8.16 2.41
C GLY A 681 -5.74 -7.98 2.64
N CYS A 682 -5.15 -8.96 3.33
CA CYS A 682 -3.72 -9.06 3.56
C CYS A 682 -2.92 -9.16 2.26
N GLY A 683 -2.01 -8.22 1.99
CA GLY A 683 -1.18 -8.26 0.79
C GLY A 683 -0.19 -7.12 0.60
N LEU A 684 0.67 -7.24 -0.41
CA LEU A 684 1.68 -6.25 -0.80
C LEU A 684 1.02 -4.95 -1.30
N ARG A 685 1.19 -3.85 -0.56
CA ARG A 685 0.72 -2.50 -0.91
C ARG A 685 1.89 -1.55 -1.11
N ARG A 686 1.82 -0.69 -2.14
CA ARG A 686 2.85 0.33 -2.38
C ARG A 686 2.88 1.38 -1.26
N VAL A 687 4.07 1.76 -0.79
CA VAL A 687 4.25 2.79 0.24
C VAL A 687 3.77 4.15 -0.30
N ALA A 688 3.18 4.98 0.57
CA ALA A 688 2.69 6.30 0.16
C ALA A 688 3.85 7.23 -0.18
N GLY A 689 3.73 8.00 -1.27
CA GLY A 689 4.74 8.99 -1.67
C GLY A 689 5.96 8.44 -2.42
N THR A 690 6.08 7.12 -2.62
CA THR A 690 7.18 6.53 -3.40
C THR A 690 6.66 5.81 -4.65
N LYS A 691 7.50 5.75 -5.68
CA LYS A 691 7.18 5.04 -6.93
C LYS A 691 7.38 3.52 -6.79
N ASP A 692 8.38 3.10 -6.01
CA ASP A 692 8.93 1.73 -6.13
C ASP A 692 8.97 0.90 -4.83
N GLN A 693 8.61 1.45 -3.66
CA GLN A 693 8.60 0.70 -2.39
C GLN A 693 7.26 0.03 -2.10
N TRP A 694 7.29 -1.18 -1.52
CA TRP A 694 6.11 -1.97 -1.19
C TRP A 694 6.22 -2.50 0.26
N ARG A 695 5.10 -2.50 0.99
CA ARG A 695 4.96 -3.10 2.34
C ARG A 695 3.83 -4.12 2.34
N VAL A 696 3.95 -5.21 3.09
CA VAL A 696 2.81 -6.11 3.30
C VAL A 696 1.86 -5.46 4.29
N TYR A 697 0.58 -5.39 3.94
CA TYR A 697 -0.52 -4.95 4.82
C TYR A 697 -1.21 -6.20 5.36
N HIS A 698 -1.61 -6.19 6.63
CA HIS A 698 -2.40 -7.27 7.21
C HIS A 698 -3.67 -6.72 7.85
N THR A 699 -4.81 -7.39 7.60
CA THR A 699 -6.16 -7.08 8.12
C THR A 699 -6.81 -8.26 8.85
N CYS A 700 -6.04 -9.34 9.08
CA CYS A 700 -6.52 -10.57 9.74
C CYS A 700 -6.23 -10.62 11.26
N GLU A 701 -5.76 -9.51 11.86
CA GLU A 701 -5.77 -9.23 13.30
C GLU A 701 -6.52 -7.90 13.53
N PRO A 702 -7.13 -7.67 14.71
CA PRO A 702 -7.70 -6.38 15.07
C PRO A 702 -6.58 -5.34 15.27
N ASP A 703 -6.54 -4.37 14.35
CA ASP A 703 -5.80 -3.10 14.37
C ASP A 703 -4.65 -2.93 15.40
N VAL A 704 -3.47 -3.42 15.05
CA VAL A 704 -2.24 -2.71 15.41
C VAL A 704 -2.12 -1.48 14.50
N ALA A 705 -2.83 -0.43 14.89
CA ALA A 705 -2.78 0.94 14.36
C ALA A 705 -2.82 1.09 12.82
N GLU A 706 -4.03 1.21 12.27
CA GLU A 706 -4.21 1.85 10.96
C GLU A 706 -3.78 3.33 11.01
N ASP A 707 -2.52 3.62 10.67
CA ASP A 707 -2.10 4.99 10.36
C ASP A 707 -1.43 5.16 8.98
N LYS A 708 -1.63 6.36 8.44
CA LYS A 708 -1.09 6.95 7.21
C LYS A 708 -1.63 6.41 5.88
N ARG A 709 -2.78 6.98 5.46
CA ARG A 709 -2.88 7.64 4.13
C ARG A 709 -3.96 8.73 4.00
N GLY A 710 -3.77 9.87 4.70
CA GLY A 710 -4.41 11.14 4.29
C GLY A 710 -3.75 11.69 3.02
N TRP A 711 -4.54 12.19 2.06
CA TRP A 711 -4.04 12.68 0.78
C TRP A 711 -3.46 14.11 0.89
N THR A 712 -2.33 14.37 0.22
CA THR A 712 -1.95 15.72 -0.22
C THR A 712 -1.73 15.73 -1.74
N LYS A 713 -2.52 16.53 -2.45
CA LYS A 713 -2.23 16.95 -3.83
C LYS A 713 -1.44 18.26 -3.74
N ASP A 714 -0.15 18.21 -4.02
CA ASP A 714 0.63 19.43 -4.27
C ASP A 714 0.89 19.60 -5.76
N THR A 715 0.12 20.50 -6.36
CA THR A 715 0.33 20.96 -7.74
C THR A 715 1.28 22.15 -7.69
N VAL A 716 2.59 21.93 -7.79
CA VAL A 716 3.57 23.03 -7.87
C VAL A 716 3.57 23.58 -9.29
N GLY A 717 2.77 24.62 -9.51
CA GLY A 717 2.90 25.48 -10.67
C GLY A 717 4.13 26.38 -10.53
N ILE A 718 5.03 26.31 -11.50
CA ILE A 718 6.21 27.17 -11.57
C ILE A 718 5.76 28.59 -11.94
N MET A 719 6.01 29.57 -11.07
CA MET A 719 6.07 30.98 -11.45
C MET A 719 7.47 31.52 -11.12
N MET A 720 8.19 31.95 -12.16
CA MET A 720 9.46 32.64 -12.01
C MET A 720 9.22 34.11 -11.73
N PHE A 721 9.89 34.68 -10.71
CA PHE A 721 10.13 36.13 -10.65
C PHE A 721 11.48 36.45 -9.98
N GLY A 722 12.36 37.06 -10.77
CA GLY A 722 13.28 38.15 -10.42
C GLY A 722 14.13 38.07 -9.15
N SER A 723 15.43 37.83 -9.33
CA SER A 723 16.47 38.33 -8.42
C SER A 723 16.48 39.87 -8.39
N PRO A 724 16.83 40.48 -7.25
CA PRO A 724 17.54 41.75 -7.22
C PRO A 724 19.00 41.60 -6.77
N VAL A 725 19.82 42.54 -7.20
CA VAL A 725 21.29 42.57 -7.05
C VAL A 725 21.70 43.24 -5.73
N TYR A 726 22.81 42.78 -5.15
CA TYR A 726 23.49 43.38 -3.99
C TYR A 726 24.05 44.78 -4.31
N PRO A 727 24.28 45.61 -3.28
CA PRO A 727 25.64 46.07 -3.00
C PRO A 727 26.26 45.32 -1.82
#